data_AF-A0A9J7Z418-F1
#
_entry.id   AF-A0A9J7Z418-F1
#
_cell.length_a   1.000
_cell.length_b   1.000
_cell.length_c   1.000
_cell.angle_alpha   90.00
_cell.angle_beta   90.00
_cell.angle_gamma   90.00
#
_symmetry.space_group_name_H-M   'P 1'
#
loop_
_entity.id
_entity.type
_entity.pdbx_description
1 polymer ?
#
loop_
_entity_poly.entity_id
_entity_poly.type
_entity_poly.pdbx_seq_one_letter_code
_entity_poly.pdbx_strand_id
1 'polypeptide(L)'
;SGWYKGYVIKNKERKVSKRVFIPEYLTWSSSCLLIYFIITSAEMPLVKEVTTTLREWGSIWKQLYVSSKKERFSQVQRLMWDLMEWRSQLLSGTLPSDEFKELKQKVTSKIDYGNKILELDVVVRDADGNILDPERASVISLFRAHEDATAKITERIKEEQSNVQLDHSGVSARIQSSPTHSLYVFVRNFVCRIGEDSELFMSLYDPIKQTNISENYLVRWGDKGLPKDIEMLNSLKVVFTDLGNKDLGREKIYLICQIVRVGRMDLKDTNHKKCTMGLRRPFGVAVMDISDIIKGKTECLWVTMKALVGDIVQIRKEYPHLVDRSTVVARKLGFPEIIMPGDIRNDIYLTLHSGDFDKYNKTTQKNVEVIMLVCDEEGKVNSICLGAGDRPVNEYRSVIYYQIKQPRWMETFKVAIPLEEMPRIHLRFMFRHRSSQECKFSSFSVSCSHEVHGALAVVGDGLQDEKRNSVELLNNILEVLSRNDVGDTFQHIQDIVSSLLRTINRTVITMGREHALISRVVACMTAILSQMDDRHYSRYIETFSGTTDLVDFLMETFLLFKDLIGKHVYPSDWVTMIMVQNRVFLQAINTYADTMNHKFLDNNSFEVQLWNNYFHLAVAFITQESLQLQHFSPTKRSKILAKYGDMRRLIGFAIRDMWYKLGKNKICFIPGMVGPILEMTLIPEEELRRATIPIFFDMMQCEHNHSGNFRKFENEIILKLDHEVEGGGGDERYMDMRAHFVTLVTGLLERLLDYRTVMSDDSRNNRMSCTVNLLNFYKDINREGMYIRYLYKLRDLHLDGENYTEAAYTLLLHSKLLKWSEEQCTLQLDFQTPQSQRQLKESLYDTIISYFDKGKVIFLIICSFSFLAFCPFVYFIYKFLLQNQQAKFYESIMKILRPKPDYFAVGYYGCGFPQFLRNKVFIHRGKEYERREDFQSQLMSQFPSAVRLNITTMPGDDIKNSNMQYIQCFTVQPVLEIPPRLRNKPVPDQIINFYKSNYVQRFQYSRPVRRGKVDPDNEFSMWIERTTFITAYKLPGILRWFETTVSPLENAIETMGQTNEKILTMINQYQCDDALPINPLSMLLNGIVDPAVMGGFAKYEKAFFTEEYMHEHHEDRDKLMRLKDLIAWQIPLLGRGISLHGKRVTDDLRPFHERMEECFKQLKKKVEKEYGVRELPDTDERRSTRPRSMLRSVRQSICSLAGSECGTPTKTHPER
;
A
#
# COMPACT_ATOMS: atom_id res chain seq x y z
N SER A 1 -17.71 45.76 -31.21
CA SER A 1 -18.62 44.73 -31.77
C SER A 1 -17.78 43.81 -32.64
N GLY A 2 -17.82 42.48 -32.44
CA GLY A 2 -17.07 41.52 -33.27
C GLY A 2 -16.00 40.69 -32.55
N TRP A 3 -16.02 40.58 -31.23
CA TRP A 3 -15.11 39.69 -30.47
C TRP A 3 -15.85 38.99 -29.32
N TYR A 4 -15.49 37.74 -29.03
CA TYR A 4 -16.02 36.97 -27.90
C TYR A 4 -15.05 36.99 -26.72
N LYS A 5 -15.54 37.14 -25.49
CA LYS A 5 -14.71 37.08 -24.27
C LYS A 5 -15.01 35.80 -23.52
N GLY A 6 -14.04 34.86 -23.47
CA GLY A 6 -14.27 33.52 -22.94
C GLY A 6 -13.00 32.82 -22.43
N TYR A 7 -13.06 31.50 -22.32
CA TYR A 7 -11.91 30.65 -21.97
C TYR A 7 -12.02 29.30 -22.67
N VAL A 8 -10.89 28.64 -22.91
CA VAL A 8 -10.86 27.26 -23.43
C VAL A 8 -11.36 26.33 -22.33
N ILE A 9 -12.33 25.46 -22.63
CA ILE A 9 -12.96 24.54 -21.67
C ILE A 9 -11.93 23.67 -20.91
N LYS A 10 -10.84 23.25 -21.57
CA LYS A 10 -9.73 22.50 -20.95
C LYS A 10 -8.98 23.26 -19.84
N ASN A 11 -9.03 24.59 -19.82
CA ASN A 11 -8.28 25.46 -18.89
C ASN A 11 -9.21 26.20 -17.91
N LYS A 12 -10.39 25.66 -17.62
CA LYS A 12 -11.38 26.30 -16.72
C LYS A 12 -10.82 26.60 -15.33
N GLU A 13 -9.94 25.74 -14.81
CA GLU A 13 -9.31 25.89 -13.49
C GLU A 13 -8.27 27.01 -13.43
N ARG A 14 -7.64 27.36 -14.56
CA ARG A 14 -6.58 28.37 -14.52
C ARG A 14 -7.10 29.77 -14.24
N LYS A 15 -8.38 30.12 -14.45
CA LYS A 15 -9.05 31.45 -14.25
C LYS A 15 -8.25 32.73 -14.60
N VAL A 16 -7.04 32.60 -15.13
CA VAL A 16 -6.07 33.64 -15.39
C VAL A 16 -6.31 34.06 -16.83
N SER A 17 -6.95 35.22 -16.97
CA SER A 17 -7.35 35.92 -18.19
C SER A 17 -8.51 35.28 -18.98
N LYS A 18 -9.72 35.86 -18.83
CA LYS A 18 -10.75 35.78 -19.89
C LYS A 18 -10.13 36.37 -21.15
N ARG A 19 -9.82 35.55 -22.16
CA ARG A 19 -9.21 35.99 -23.40
C ARG A 19 -10.28 36.41 -24.40
N VAL A 20 -9.90 37.34 -25.27
CA VAL A 20 -10.76 37.84 -26.34
C VAL A 20 -10.47 36.99 -27.59
N PHE A 21 -11.49 36.42 -28.21
CA PHE A 21 -11.44 35.51 -29.35
C PHE A 21 -12.14 36.13 -30.56
N ILE A 22 -11.57 35.93 -31.75
CA ILE A 22 -12.13 36.40 -33.01
C ILE A 22 -13.23 35.43 -33.46
N PRO A 23 -14.43 35.91 -33.87
CA PRO A 23 -15.55 35.09 -34.33
C PRO A 23 -15.22 34.17 -35.50
N GLU A 24 -14.37 34.58 -36.44
CA GLU A 24 -14.00 33.78 -37.63
C GLU A 24 -13.34 32.44 -37.30
N TYR A 25 -12.69 32.32 -36.13
CA TYR A 25 -12.05 31.07 -35.69
C TYR A 25 -12.93 30.25 -34.72
N LEU A 26 -14.18 30.68 -34.50
CA LEU A 26 -15.13 30.03 -33.60
C LEU A 26 -16.41 29.66 -34.35
N THR A 27 -16.57 28.37 -34.61
CA THR A 27 -17.81 27.83 -35.18
C THR A 27 -18.75 27.37 -34.07
N TRP A 28 -19.99 27.85 -34.11
CA TRP A 28 -21.07 27.39 -33.24
C TRP A 28 -21.68 26.13 -33.84
N SER A 29 -21.79 25.04 -33.08
CA SER A 29 -22.68 23.95 -33.47
C SER A 29 -24.12 24.35 -33.15
N SER A 30 -25.07 23.89 -33.96
CA SER A 30 -26.53 24.14 -33.87
C SER A 30 -27.15 23.75 -32.52
N SER A 31 -26.36 23.15 -31.64
CA SER A 31 -26.71 22.64 -30.34
C SER A 31 -26.26 23.60 -29.22
N CYS A 32 -26.50 24.91 -29.31
CA CYS A 32 -26.17 25.85 -28.22
C CYS A 32 -27.37 26.74 -27.89
N LEU A 33 -27.89 26.65 -26.67
CA LEU A 33 -28.91 27.57 -26.17
C LEU A 33 -28.21 28.76 -25.49
N LEU A 34 -28.61 29.97 -25.88
CA LEU A 34 -28.09 31.22 -25.34
C LEU A 34 -29.09 31.74 -24.31
N ILE A 35 -28.87 31.40 -23.04
CA ILE A 35 -29.68 31.90 -21.92
C ILE A 35 -28.74 32.73 -21.03
N TYR A 36 -29.04 34.01 -20.84
CA TYR A 36 -28.26 34.95 -19.98
C TYR A 36 -26.74 34.99 -20.25
N PHE A 37 -26.30 35.10 -21.51
CA PHE A 37 -24.87 35.15 -21.89
C PHE A 37 -24.04 33.92 -21.48
N ILE A 38 -24.68 32.83 -21.06
CA ILE A 38 -24.05 31.53 -20.81
C ILE A 38 -24.43 30.60 -21.95
N ILE A 39 -23.42 30.04 -22.60
CA ILE A 39 -23.60 29.06 -23.68
C ILE A 39 -23.68 27.69 -23.04
N THR A 40 -24.85 27.06 -23.10
CA THR A 40 -25.03 25.65 -22.73
C THR A 40 -25.08 24.79 -23.99
N SER A 41 -24.23 23.75 -24.05
CA SER A 41 -24.27 22.76 -25.11
C SER A 41 -25.56 21.93 -24.98
N ALA A 42 -26.40 21.99 -26.00
CA ALA A 42 -27.58 21.19 -26.29
C ALA A 42 -27.24 19.88 -27.01
N GLU A 43 -25.96 19.47 -27.05
CA GLU A 43 -25.60 18.13 -27.54
C GLU A 43 -26.25 17.06 -26.64
N MET A 44 -26.71 15.97 -27.26
CA MET A 44 -27.28 14.84 -26.51
C MET A 44 -26.28 14.35 -25.45
N PRO A 45 -26.70 14.12 -24.18
CA PRO A 45 -25.81 13.72 -23.09
C PRO A 45 -24.91 12.52 -23.43
N LEU A 46 -25.45 11.52 -24.14
CA LEU A 46 -24.70 10.34 -24.57
C LEU A 46 -23.57 10.67 -25.57
N VAL A 47 -23.76 11.62 -26.49
CA VAL A 47 -22.69 12.03 -27.42
C VAL A 47 -21.54 12.70 -26.67
N LYS A 48 -21.88 13.54 -25.68
CA LYS A 48 -20.90 14.16 -24.79
C LYS A 48 -20.15 13.10 -23.98
N GLU A 49 -20.87 12.10 -23.47
CA GLU A 49 -20.29 10.95 -22.76
C GLU A 49 -19.29 10.21 -23.65
N VAL A 50 -19.71 9.74 -24.84
CA VAL A 50 -18.82 9.05 -25.80
C VAL A 50 -17.56 9.87 -26.07
N THR A 51 -17.72 11.18 -26.26
CA THR A 51 -16.59 12.09 -26.49
C THR A 51 -15.64 12.16 -25.30
N THR A 52 -16.15 12.14 -24.06
CA THR A 52 -15.31 12.10 -22.86
C THR A 52 -14.64 10.75 -22.66
N THR A 53 -15.36 9.66 -22.91
CA THR A 53 -14.84 8.28 -22.84
C THR A 53 -13.69 8.09 -23.82
N LEU A 54 -13.86 8.48 -25.08
CA LEU A 54 -12.81 8.40 -26.10
C LEU A 54 -11.56 9.23 -25.74
N ARG A 55 -11.72 10.37 -25.07
CA ARG A 55 -10.59 11.18 -24.61
C ARG A 55 -9.82 10.51 -23.47
N GLU A 56 -10.53 9.92 -22.52
CA GLU A 56 -9.94 9.19 -21.39
C GLU A 56 -9.26 7.90 -21.86
N TRP A 57 -9.98 7.08 -22.64
CA TRP A 57 -9.44 5.88 -23.26
C TRP A 57 -8.28 6.19 -24.19
N GLY A 58 -8.32 7.29 -24.95
CA GLY A 58 -7.21 7.72 -25.81
C GLY A 58 -5.94 8.07 -25.02
N SER A 59 -6.06 8.55 -23.79
CA SER A 59 -4.90 8.75 -22.90
C SER A 59 -4.32 7.43 -22.42
N ILE A 60 -5.19 6.50 -21.99
CA ILE A 60 -4.79 5.17 -21.51
C ILE A 60 -4.22 4.33 -22.65
N TRP A 61 -4.79 4.41 -23.85
CA TRP A 61 -4.34 3.74 -25.06
C TRP A 61 -2.89 4.13 -25.41
N LYS A 62 -2.53 5.41 -25.26
CA LYS A 62 -1.13 5.86 -25.39
C LYS A 62 -0.23 5.27 -24.31
N GLN A 63 -0.69 5.17 -23.07
CA GLN A 63 0.06 4.53 -21.98
C GLN A 63 0.23 3.01 -22.21
N LEU A 64 -0.77 2.33 -22.77
CA LEU A 64 -0.70 0.92 -23.15
C LEU A 64 0.37 0.68 -24.24
N TYR A 65 0.52 1.62 -25.18
CA TYR A 65 1.59 1.60 -26.16
C TYR A 65 2.97 1.76 -25.51
N VAL A 66 3.13 2.75 -24.62
CA VAL A 66 4.40 2.99 -23.90
C VAL A 66 4.79 1.81 -23.01
N SER A 67 3.81 1.19 -22.35
CA SER A 67 4.00 -0.01 -21.51
C SER A 67 4.10 -1.33 -22.32
N SER A 68 4.13 -1.26 -23.65
CA SER A 68 4.29 -2.40 -24.57
C SER A 68 3.21 -3.51 -24.44
N LYS A 69 2.01 -3.19 -23.93
CA LYS A 69 0.88 -4.13 -23.81
C LYS A 69 0.07 -4.22 -25.11
N LYS A 70 0.65 -4.88 -26.13
CA LYS A 70 0.13 -4.91 -27.53
C LYS A 70 -1.30 -5.46 -27.68
N GLU A 71 -1.67 -6.49 -26.90
CA GLU A 71 -3.01 -7.09 -26.97
C GLU A 71 -4.09 -6.12 -26.49
N ARG A 72 -3.95 -5.58 -25.28
CA ARG A 72 -4.87 -4.57 -24.72
C ARG A 72 -4.93 -3.31 -25.60
N PHE A 73 -3.79 -2.89 -26.15
CA PHE A 73 -3.72 -1.76 -27.09
C PHE A 73 -4.61 -1.98 -28.32
N SER A 74 -4.50 -3.14 -28.96
CA SER A 74 -5.26 -3.48 -30.17
C SER A 74 -6.76 -3.66 -29.86
N GLN A 75 -7.07 -4.27 -28.71
CA GLN A 75 -8.45 -4.43 -28.25
C GLN A 75 -9.14 -3.08 -28.03
N VAL A 76 -8.51 -2.18 -27.26
CA VAL A 76 -9.05 -0.84 -26.97
C VAL A 76 -9.17 -0.01 -28.24
N GLN A 77 -8.22 -0.15 -29.18
CA GLN A 77 -8.29 0.53 -30.47
C GLN A 77 -9.57 0.17 -31.23
N ARG A 78 -9.92 -1.13 -31.33
CA ARG A 78 -11.16 -1.58 -31.98
C ARG A 78 -12.40 -0.98 -31.30
N LEU A 79 -12.46 -1.04 -29.97
CA LEU A 79 -13.58 -0.43 -29.22
C LEU A 79 -13.72 1.07 -29.47
N MET A 80 -12.60 1.79 -29.59
CA MET A 80 -12.61 3.22 -29.90
C MET A 80 -13.14 3.51 -31.30
N TRP A 81 -12.80 2.69 -32.31
CA TRP A 81 -13.33 2.83 -33.67
C TRP A 81 -14.85 2.63 -33.70
N ASP A 82 -15.35 1.56 -33.08
CA ASP A 82 -16.80 1.29 -32.95
C ASP A 82 -17.52 2.50 -32.35
N LEU A 83 -16.98 3.04 -31.25
CA LEU A 83 -17.57 4.21 -30.57
C LEU A 83 -17.51 5.48 -31.42
N MET A 84 -16.48 5.69 -32.24
CA MET A 84 -16.40 6.84 -33.15
C MET A 84 -17.46 6.73 -34.26
N GLU A 85 -17.65 5.53 -34.81
CA GLU A 85 -18.68 5.27 -35.81
C GLU A 85 -20.08 5.47 -35.23
N TRP A 86 -20.37 4.86 -34.07
CA TRP A 86 -21.67 5.01 -33.42
C TRP A 86 -21.92 6.45 -32.96
N ARG A 87 -20.88 7.21 -32.57
CA ARG A 87 -21.02 8.66 -32.32
C ARG A 87 -21.45 9.41 -33.58
N SER A 88 -20.91 9.05 -34.75
CA SER A 88 -21.33 9.63 -36.03
C SER A 88 -22.79 9.30 -36.35
N GLN A 89 -23.21 8.05 -36.10
CA GLN A 89 -24.60 7.62 -36.28
C GLN A 89 -25.56 8.36 -35.32
N LEU A 90 -25.18 8.54 -34.05
CA LEU A 90 -25.98 9.31 -33.07
C LEU A 90 -26.13 10.79 -33.47
N LEU A 91 -25.14 11.37 -34.15
CA LEU A 91 -25.17 12.75 -34.64
C LEU A 91 -25.89 12.91 -35.99
N SER A 92 -26.08 11.82 -36.73
CA SER A 92 -26.75 11.86 -38.05
C SER A 92 -28.21 12.30 -37.97
N GLY A 93 -28.89 12.00 -36.85
CA GLY A 93 -30.29 12.36 -36.62
C GLY A 93 -31.30 11.65 -37.54
N THR A 94 -30.86 10.69 -38.36
CA THR A 94 -31.70 10.01 -39.38
C THR A 94 -32.28 8.67 -38.91
N LEU A 95 -31.98 8.24 -37.68
CA LEU A 95 -32.38 6.93 -37.17
C LEU A 95 -33.83 6.93 -36.66
N PRO A 96 -34.63 5.90 -36.98
CA PRO A 96 -35.92 5.64 -36.34
C PRO A 96 -35.80 5.49 -34.82
N SER A 97 -36.89 5.75 -34.08
CA SER A 97 -36.89 5.71 -32.60
C SER A 97 -36.43 4.36 -32.03
N ASP A 98 -36.80 3.25 -32.66
CA ASP A 98 -36.45 1.90 -32.21
C ASP A 98 -34.96 1.60 -32.43
N GLU A 99 -34.44 1.88 -33.64
CA GLU A 99 -33.01 1.75 -33.95
C GLU A 99 -32.16 2.69 -33.09
N PHE A 100 -32.66 3.88 -32.79
CA PHE A 100 -32.00 4.84 -31.92
C PHE A 100 -31.90 4.34 -30.48
N LYS A 101 -32.97 3.71 -29.94
CA LYS A 101 -32.95 3.09 -28.61
C LYS A 101 -31.97 1.91 -28.54
N GLU A 102 -31.97 1.06 -29.57
CA GLU A 102 -31.03 -0.06 -29.66
C GLU A 102 -29.58 0.42 -29.76
N LEU A 103 -29.31 1.44 -30.58
CA LEU A 103 -27.98 2.05 -30.71
C LEU A 103 -27.51 2.66 -29.40
N LYS A 104 -28.39 3.36 -28.67
CA LYS A 104 -28.07 3.87 -27.32
C LYS A 104 -27.62 2.75 -26.40
N GLN A 105 -28.36 1.63 -26.34
CA GLN A 105 -28.04 0.48 -25.50
C GLN A 105 -26.71 -0.19 -25.92
N LYS A 106 -26.44 -0.29 -27.23
CA LYS A 106 -25.17 -0.82 -27.75
C LYS A 106 -23.98 0.05 -27.33
N VAL A 107 -24.11 1.37 -27.50
CA VAL A 107 -23.07 2.35 -27.14
C VAL A 107 -22.76 2.29 -25.64
N THR A 108 -23.79 2.39 -24.79
CA THR A 108 -23.60 2.38 -23.33
C THR A 108 -22.98 1.07 -22.85
N SER A 109 -23.49 -0.07 -23.33
CA SER A 109 -22.99 -1.37 -22.93
C SER A 109 -21.54 -1.64 -23.40
N LYS A 110 -21.10 -1.05 -24.52
CA LYS A 110 -19.70 -1.14 -24.99
C LYS A 110 -18.77 -0.22 -24.20
N ILE A 111 -19.25 0.98 -23.81
CA ILE A 111 -18.54 1.88 -22.90
C ILE A 111 -18.33 1.19 -21.55
N ASP A 112 -19.37 0.59 -20.98
CA ASP A 112 -19.29 -0.03 -19.65
C ASP A 112 -18.35 -1.26 -19.66
N TYR A 113 -18.40 -2.08 -20.71
CA TYR A 113 -17.43 -3.15 -20.94
C TYR A 113 -15.99 -2.63 -21.07
N GLY A 114 -15.79 -1.60 -21.90
CA GLY A 114 -14.49 -1.00 -22.13
C GLY A 114 -13.90 -0.35 -20.87
N ASN A 115 -14.74 0.29 -20.06
CA ASN A 115 -14.34 0.83 -18.76
C ASN A 115 -13.88 -0.29 -17.83
N LYS A 116 -14.59 -1.42 -17.79
CA LYS A 116 -14.20 -2.56 -16.94
C LYS A 116 -12.87 -3.18 -17.33
N ILE A 117 -12.60 -3.38 -18.62
CA ILE A 117 -11.29 -3.92 -19.09
C ILE A 117 -10.13 -2.94 -18.91
N LEU A 118 -10.44 -1.63 -18.87
CA LEU A 118 -9.49 -0.55 -18.62
C LEU A 118 -9.36 -0.22 -17.13
N GLU A 119 -10.03 -0.97 -16.25
CA GLU A 119 -10.00 -0.80 -14.80
C GLU A 119 -10.47 0.61 -14.37
N LEU A 120 -11.49 1.13 -15.07
CA LEU A 120 -12.16 2.41 -14.80
C LEU A 120 -13.46 2.24 -14.00
N ASP A 121 -13.98 3.35 -13.49
CA ASP A 121 -15.18 3.40 -12.64
C ASP A 121 -16.44 2.87 -13.36
N VAL A 122 -17.28 2.15 -12.62
CA VAL A 122 -18.58 1.65 -13.11
C VAL A 122 -19.58 2.80 -13.15
N VAL A 123 -20.17 3.02 -14.32
CA VAL A 123 -21.20 4.04 -14.53
C VAL A 123 -22.58 3.39 -14.46
N VAL A 124 -23.43 3.93 -13.60
CA VAL A 124 -24.81 3.44 -13.41
C VAL A 124 -25.77 4.26 -14.26
N ARG A 125 -26.76 3.57 -14.84
CA ARG A 125 -27.69 4.15 -15.81
C ARG A 125 -29.14 3.93 -15.39
N ASP A 126 -30.01 4.87 -15.76
CA ASP A 126 -31.47 4.74 -15.61
C ASP A 126 -32.09 3.86 -16.71
N ALA A 127 -33.42 3.65 -16.66
CA ALA A 127 -34.15 2.84 -17.63
C ALA A 127 -34.09 3.40 -19.07
N ASP A 128 -33.82 4.69 -19.23
CA ASP A 128 -33.69 5.39 -20.51
C ASP A 128 -32.24 5.39 -21.04
N GLY A 129 -31.30 4.81 -20.29
CA GLY A 129 -29.89 4.69 -20.63
C GLY A 129 -29.05 5.94 -20.31
N ASN A 130 -29.61 6.93 -19.60
CA ASN A 130 -28.85 8.09 -19.14
C ASN A 130 -28.09 7.76 -17.85
N ILE A 131 -27.01 8.49 -17.58
CA ILE A 131 -26.27 8.35 -16.32
C ILE A 131 -27.20 8.69 -15.16
N LEU A 132 -27.36 7.76 -14.22
CA LEU A 132 -28.21 7.93 -13.05
C LEU A 132 -27.63 9.05 -12.17
N ASP A 133 -28.47 9.97 -11.71
CA ASP A 133 -28.06 11.03 -10.80
C ASP A 133 -28.26 10.61 -9.33
N PRO A 134 -27.17 10.42 -8.55
CA PRO A 134 -27.20 10.18 -7.12
C PRO A 134 -28.09 11.10 -6.27
N GLU A 135 -28.34 12.35 -6.69
CA GLU A 135 -29.18 13.26 -5.91
C GLU A 135 -30.68 13.04 -6.16
N ARG A 136 -31.02 12.40 -7.27
CA ARG A 136 -32.41 12.07 -7.63
C ARG A 136 -32.76 10.62 -7.32
N ALA A 137 -31.75 9.74 -7.30
CA ALA A 137 -31.89 8.34 -6.94
C ALA A 137 -31.83 8.16 -5.42
N SER A 138 -32.65 7.25 -4.88
CA SER A 138 -32.49 6.82 -3.50
C SER A 138 -31.21 6.00 -3.32
N VAL A 139 -30.63 6.00 -2.12
CA VAL A 139 -29.42 5.22 -1.80
C VAL A 139 -29.59 3.73 -2.17
N ILE A 140 -30.77 3.16 -1.92
CA ILE A 140 -31.08 1.76 -2.26
C ILE A 140 -31.18 1.55 -3.77
N SER A 141 -31.86 2.45 -4.49
CA SER A 141 -31.97 2.35 -5.96
C SER A 141 -30.60 2.46 -6.64
N LEU A 142 -29.72 3.34 -6.13
CA LEU A 142 -28.36 3.48 -6.62
C LEU A 142 -27.53 2.21 -6.36
N PHE A 143 -27.65 1.63 -5.16
CA PHE A 143 -26.99 0.37 -4.81
C PHE A 143 -27.44 -0.79 -5.74
N ARG A 144 -28.75 -0.98 -5.93
CA ARG A 144 -29.31 -2.00 -6.84
C ARG A 144 -28.81 -1.81 -8.26
N ALA A 145 -28.81 -0.57 -8.75
CA ALA A 145 -28.37 -0.27 -10.09
C ALA A 145 -26.86 -0.52 -10.29
N HIS A 146 -26.04 -0.39 -9.24
CA HIS A 146 -24.63 -0.84 -9.24
C HIS A 146 -24.49 -2.37 -9.25
N GLU A 147 -25.29 -3.10 -8.44
CA GLU A 147 -25.34 -4.58 -8.46
C GLU A 147 -25.71 -5.08 -9.87
N ASP A 148 -26.78 -4.54 -10.45
CA ASP A 148 -27.28 -4.89 -11.78
C ASP A 148 -26.28 -4.56 -12.89
N ALA A 149 -25.66 -3.38 -12.85
CA ALA A 149 -24.63 -2.99 -13.82
C ALA A 149 -23.44 -3.94 -13.76
N THR A 150 -22.96 -4.28 -12.56
CA THR A 150 -21.82 -5.17 -12.37
C THR A 150 -22.14 -6.59 -12.86
N ALA A 151 -23.35 -7.10 -12.58
CA ALA A 151 -23.81 -8.39 -13.09
C ALA A 151 -23.85 -8.42 -14.62
N LYS A 152 -24.47 -7.41 -15.25
CA LYS A 152 -24.56 -7.29 -16.72
C LYS A 152 -23.19 -7.21 -17.39
N ILE A 153 -22.26 -6.42 -16.84
CA ILE A 153 -20.90 -6.30 -17.37
C ILE A 153 -20.16 -7.64 -17.24
N THR A 154 -20.32 -8.34 -16.12
CA THR A 154 -19.67 -9.64 -15.87
C THR A 154 -20.20 -10.74 -16.79
N GLU A 155 -21.51 -10.78 -17.03
CA GLU A 155 -22.12 -11.68 -18.02
C GLU A 155 -21.54 -11.41 -19.43
N ARG A 156 -21.49 -10.14 -19.85
CA ARG A 156 -20.90 -9.76 -21.15
C ARG A 156 -19.41 -10.10 -21.28
N ILE A 157 -18.63 -9.99 -20.20
CA ILE A 157 -17.23 -10.42 -20.21
C ILE A 157 -17.13 -11.93 -20.48
N LYS A 158 -17.99 -12.73 -19.86
CA LYS A 158 -18.04 -14.18 -20.10
C LYS A 158 -18.45 -14.50 -21.54
N GLU A 159 -19.44 -13.79 -22.07
CA GLU A 159 -19.88 -13.92 -23.47
C GLU A 159 -18.74 -13.61 -24.46
N GLU A 160 -18.07 -12.47 -24.31
CA GLU A 160 -16.94 -12.06 -25.16
C GLU A 160 -15.74 -13.02 -25.03
N GLN A 161 -15.50 -13.62 -23.85
CA GLN A 161 -14.49 -14.66 -23.67
C GLN A 161 -14.87 -15.98 -24.35
N SER A 162 -16.16 -16.33 -24.36
CA SER A 162 -16.67 -17.55 -25.01
C SER A 162 -16.73 -17.46 -26.54
N ASN A 163 -16.96 -16.26 -27.08
CA ASN A 163 -17.01 -16.02 -28.53
C ASN A 163 -15.64 -16.19 -29.22
N VAL A 164 -14.53 -16.30 -28.48
CA VAL A 164 -13.21 -16.59 -29.02
C VAL A 164 -13.03 -18.07 -29.41
N GLN A 165 -13.96 -18.97 -29.06
CA GLN A 165 -13.81 -20.42 -29.25
C GLN A 165 -14.79 -21.13 -30.22
N LEU A 166 -15.74 -20.44 -30.86
CA LEU A 166 -16.81 -21.11 -31.63
C LEU A 166 -17.06 -20.52 -33.02
N ASP A 167 -16.09 -20.70 -33.93
CA ASP A 167 -16.37 -20.72 -35.37
C ASP A 167 -16.55 -22.19 -35.81
N HIS A 168 -17.79 -22.72 -35.76
CA HIS A 168 -18.30 -23.74 -36.69
C HIS A 168 -19.76 -24.19 -36.37
N SER A 169 -20.56 -24.29 -37.45
CA SER A 169 -21.94 -24.81 -37.59
C SER A 169 -23.11 -23.81 -37.38
N GLY A 170 -23.71 -23.38 -38.50
CA GLY A 170 -24.85 -22.46 -38.58
C GLY A 170 -26.20 -22.97 -38.05
N VAL A 171 -26.25 -24.16 -37.45
CA VAL A 171 -27.45 -24.67 -36.76
C VAL A 171 -27.46 -24.21 -35.28
N SER A 172 -26.29 -24.06 -34.64
CA SER A 172 -26.18 -23.47 -33.30
C SER A 172 -26.55 -21.98 -33.27
N ALA A 173 -26.28 -21.25 -34.36
CA ALA A 173 -26.57 -19.81 -34.45
C ALA A 173 -28.07 -19.47 -34.37
N ARG A 174 -28.95 -20.33 -34.93
CA ARG A 174 -30.42 -20.12 -34.83
C ARG A 174 -30.96 -20.48 -33.46
N ILE A 175 -30.45 -21.53 -32.82
CA ILE A 175 -30.83 -21.92 -31.45
C ILE A 175 -30.41 -20.83 -30.46
N GLN A 176 -29.24 -20.22 -30.61
CA GLN A 176 -28.78 -19.12 -29.74
C GLN A 176 -29.52 -17.78 -29.96
N SER A 177 -30.13 -17.57 -31.14
CA SER A 177 -30.81 -16.31 -31.47
C SER A 177 -32.23 -16.17 -30.92
N SER A 178 -32.88 -17.27 -30.49
CA SER A 178 -34.23 -17.24 -29.92
C SER A 178 -34.18 -17.25 -28.38
N PRO A 179 -35.00 -16.45 -27.69
CA PRO A 179 -35.04 -16.42 -26.22
C PRO A 179 -35.85 -17.56 -25.61
N THR A 180 -36.67 -18.26 -26.40
CA THR A 180 -37.55 -19.34 -25.94
C THR A 180 -37.43 -20.58 -26.81
N HIS A 181 -37.40 -21.73 -26.14
CA HIS A 181 -37.30 -23.05 -26.75
C HIS A 181 -38.30 -24.00 -26.13
N SER A 182 -38.68 -25.00 -26.92
CA SER A 182 -39.52 -26.10 -26.46
C SER A 182 -38.93 -27.44 -26.88
N LEU A 183 -39.15 -28.46 -26.06
CA LEU A 183 -38.71 -29.82 -26.32
C LEU A 183 -39.93 -30.71 -26.56
N TYR A 184 -40.10 -31.15 -27.80
CA TYR A 184 -41.10 -32.14 -28.16
C TYR A 184 -40.59 -33.54 -27.84
N VAL A 185 -41.40 -34.32 -27.11
CA VAL A 185 -41.11 -35.70 -26.73
C VAL A 185 -42.26 -36.60 -27.17
N PHE A 186 -41.95 -37.61 -27.97
CA PHE A 186 -42.90 -38.64 -28.38
C PHE A 186 -42.37 -40.02 -28.01
N VAL A 187 -43.07 -40.67 -27.08
CA VAL A 187 -42.72 -42.00 -26.60
C VAL A 187 -43.40 -43.05 -27.49
N ARG A 188 -42.61 -43.88 -28.19
CA ARG A 188 -43.12 -44.90 -29.13
C ARG A 188 -43.06 -46.30 -28.52
N ASN A 189 -44.05 -47.13 -28.83
CA ASN A 189 -44.10 -48.57 -28.50
C ASN A 189 -43.81 -48.91 -27.03
N PHE A 190 -44.23 -48.04 -26.11
CA PHE A 190 -44.01 -48.26 -24.67
C PHE A 190 -45.03 -49.27 -24.12
N VAL A 191 -44.55 -50.44 -23.68
CA VAL A 191 -45.37 -51.47 -23.03
C VAL A 191 -44.70 -51.85 -21.70
N CYS A 192 -45.33 -51.48 -20.59
CA CYS A 192 -44.84 -51.78 -19.24
C CYS A 192 -45.89 -52.59 -18.48
N ARG A 193 -45.62 -53.87 -18.20
CA ARG A 193 -46.52 -54.74 -17.40
C ARG A 193 -46.25 -54.54 -15.92
N ILE A 194 -47.00 -53.63 -15.30
CA ILE A 194 -46.82 -53.29 -13.89
C ILE A 194 -47.64 -54.20 -12.97
N GLY A 195 -48.71 -54.82 -13.47
CA GLY A 195 -49.56 -55.78 -12.74
C GLY A 195 -50.61 -55.14 -11.82
N GLU A 196 -50.59 -53.81 -11.68
CA GLU A 196 -51.60 -52.98 -11.01
C GLU A 196 -51.76 -51.68 -11.80
N ASP A 197 -52.87 -50.97 -11.58
CA ASP A 197 -53.03 -49.60 -12.05
C ASP A 197 -51.87 -48.72 -11.56
N SER A 198 -51.35 -47.85 -12.41
CA SER A 198 -50.17 -47.04 -12.12
C SER A 198 -50.26 -45.63 -12.70
N GLU A 199 -49.50 -44.71 -12.13
CA GLU A 199 -49.32 -43.32 -12.56
C GLU A 199 -47.86 -43.14 -12.98
N LEU A 200 -47.64 -42.64 -14.21
CA LEU A 200 -46.31 -42.35 -14.74
C LEU A 200 -46.13 -40.83 -14.80
N PHE A 201 -45.14 -40.29 -14.09
CA PHE A 201 -44.80 -38.88 -14.05
C PHE A 201 -43.51 -38.62 -14.81
N MET A 202 -43.58 -37.94 -15.94
CA MET A 202 -42.39 -37.59 -16.76
C MET A 202 -42.03 -36.12 -16.61
N SER A 203 -40.77 -35.79 -16.31
CA SER A 203 -40.32 -34.40 -16.17
C SER A 203 -38.84 -34.22 -16.54
N LEU A 204 -38.46 -32.98 -16.81
CA LEU A 204 -37.06 -32.59 -16.99
C LEU A 204 -36.44 -32.33 -15.62
N TYR A 205 -35.28 -32.90 -15.35
CA TYR A 205 -34.60 -32.87 -14.06
C TYR A 205 -33.17 -32.37 -14.17
N ASP A 206 -32.79 -31.50 -13.23
CA ASP A 206 -31.43 -31.00 -13.06
C ASP A 206 -30.72 -31.79 -11.95
N PRO A 207 -29.68 -32.58 -12.29
CA PRO A 207 -28.96 -33.39 -11.31
C PRO A 207 -28.06 -32.56 -10.38
N ILE A 208 -27.61 -31.38 -10.81
CA ILE A 208 -26.71 -30.52 -10.04
C ILE A 208 -27.52 -29.75 -8.99
N LYS A 209 -28.66 -29.18 -9.41
CA LYS A 209 -29.56 -28.45 -8.51
C LYS A 209 -30.53 -29.34 -7.75
N GLN A 210 -30.54 -30.65 -8.03
CA GLN A 210 -31.46 -31.65 -7.45
C GLN A 210 -32.95 -31.24 -7.51
N THR A 211 -33.36 -30.61 -8.61
CA THR A 211 -34.72 -30.04 -8.77
C THR A 211 -35.29 -30.33 -10.15
N ASN A 212 -36.62 -30.42 -10.23
CA ASN A 212 -37.33 -30.50 -11.50
C ASN A 212 -37.27 -29.13 -12.21
N ILE A 213 -37.07 -29.15 -13.52
CA ILE A 213 -37.07 -27.98 -14.40
C ILE A 213 -38.50 -27.71 -14.90
N SER A 214 -39.25 -28.77 -15.20
CA SER A 214 -40.60 -28.71 -15.77
C SER A 214 -41.66 -29.29 -14.85
N GLU A 215 -42.92 -28.96 -15.15
CA GLU A 215 -44.09 -29.70 -14.66
C GLU A 215 -43.99 -31.19 -15.03
N ASN A 216 -44.64 -32.03 -14.22
CA ASN A 216 -44.75 -33.45 -14.51
C ASN A 216 -45.81 -33.69 -15.58
N TYR A 217 -45.51 -34.46 -16.62
CA TYR A 217 -46.49 -35.04 -17.54
C TYR A 217 -47.03 -36.34 -16.96
N LEU A 218 -48.34 -36.41 -16.69
CA LEU A 218 -48.97 -37.55 -16.03
C LEU A 218 -49.66 -38.46 -17.04
N VAL A 219 -49.28 -39.74 -17.06
CA VAL A 219 -49.96 -40.80 -17.84
C VAL A 219 -50.58 -41.83 -16.89
N ARG A 220 -51.89 -42.05 -17.02
CA ARG A 220 -52.65 -43.07 -16.27
C ARG A 220 -52.49 -44.43 -16.95
N TRP A 221 -51.80 -45.35 -16.30
CA TRP A 221 -51.46 -46.67 -16.82
C TRP A 221 -52.35 -47.76 -16.20
N GLY A 222 -52.92 -48.64 -17.02
CA GLY A 222 -53.77 -49.73 -16.59
C GLY A 222 -52.98 -51.00 -16.20
N ASP A 223 -53.60 -51.83 -15.37
CA ASP A 223 -53.11 -53.14 -14.93
C ASP A 223 -52.69 -54.09 -16.08
N LYS A 224 -53.38 -54.02 -17.23
CA LYS A 224 -53.09 -54.80 -18.45
C LYS A 224 -51.86 -54.32 -19.23
N GLY A 225 -51.18 -53.27 -18.78
CA GLY A 225 -49.95 -52.77 -19.40
C GLY A 225 -50.19 -51.84 -20.60
N LEU A 226 -51.34 -51.17 -20.65
CA LEU A 226 -51.71 -50.14 -21.64
C LEU A 226 -52.25 -48.90 -20.91
N PRO A 227 -52.19 -47.69 -21.50
CA PRO A 227 -52.86 -46.51 -20.95
C PRO A 227 -54.35 -46.77 -20.69
N LYS A 228 -54.90 -46.20 -19.61
CA LYS A 228 -56.33 -46.35 -19.27
C LYS A 228 -57.27 -45.69 -20.27
N ASP A 229 -56.79 -44.66 -20.96
CA ASP A 229 -57.52 -43.99 -22.02
C ASP A 229 -57.14 -44.58 -23.39
N ILE A 230 -58.11 -45.16 -24.08
CA ILE A 230 -57.90 -45.87 -25.36
C ILE A 230 -57.48 -44.89 -26.46
N GLU A 231 -57.82 -43.61 -26.34
CA GLU A 231 -57.37 -42.56 -27.27
C GLU A 231 -55.86 -42.26 -27.15
N MET A 232 -55.24 -42.56 -25.99
CA MET A 232 -53.81 -42.32 -25.73
C MET A 232 -52.84 -43.37 -26.31
N LEU A 233 -53.35 -44.50 -26.82
CA LEU A 233 -52.54 -45.62 -27.35
C LEU A 233 -51.57 -45.21 -28.48
N ASN A 234 -51.89 -44.16 -29.24
CA ASN A 234 -51.07 -43.63 -30.34
C ASN A 234 -50.58 -42.18 -30.14
N SER A 235 -50.76 -41.59 -28.95
CA SER A 235 -50.56 -40.14 -28.73
C SER A 235 -49.85 -39.79 -27.40
N LEU A 236 -48.85 -40.56 -26.98
CA LEU A 236 -47.96 -40.19 -25.85
C LEU A 236 -46.98 -39.07 -26.26
N LYS A 237 -47.52 -37.90 -26.56
CA LYS A 237 -46.81 -36.71 -27.04
C LYS A 237 -46.91 -35.61 -25.99
N VAL A 238 -45.76 -35.08 -25.57
CA VAL A 238 -45.67 -33.93 -24.67
C VAL A 238 -44.71 -32.89 -25.23
N VAL A 239 -45.05 -31.62 -25.07
CA VAL A 239 -44.15 -30.49 -25.33
C VAL A 239 -43.77 -29.87 -24.00
N PHE A 240 -42.49 -29.92 -23.65
CA PHE A 240 -41.93 -29.13 -22.57
C PHE A 240 -41.62 -27.72 -23.10
N THR A 241 -42.33 -26.69 -22.64
CA THR A 241 -42.23 -25.32 -23.14
C THR A 241 -41.57 -24.38 -22.12
N ASP A 242 -41.26 -23.16 -22.55
CA ASP A 242 -40.72 -22.06 -21.74
C ASP A 242 -39.28 -22.29 -21.28
N LEU A 243 -38.52 -23.12 -22.01
CA LEU A 243 -37.11 -23.37 -21.74
C LEU A 243 -36.28 -22.20 -22.30
N GLY A 244 -35.37 -21.65 -21.49
CA GLY A 244 -34.46 -20.58 -21.91
C GLY A 244 -33.09 -21.10 -22.33
N ASN A 245 -32.25 -20.18 -22.84
CA ASN A 245 -30.86 -20.50 -23.19
C ASN A 245 -30.05 -20.97 -21.96
N LYS A 246 -30.33 -20.44 -20.77
CA LYS A 246 -29.68 -20.91 -19.51
C LYS A 246 -30.10 -22.32 -19.13
N ASP A 247 -31.27 -22.77 -19.55
CA ASP A 247 -31.76 -24.12 -19.25
C ASP A 247 -31.14 -25.15 -20.20
N LEU A 248 -31.03 -24.81 -21.49
CA LEU A 248 -30.40 -25.67 -22.51
C LEU A 248 -28.87 -25.68 -22.43
N GLY A 249 -28.26 -24.62 -21.90
CA GLY A 249 -26.81 -24.51 -21.70
C GLY A 249 -26.27 -25.29 -20.50
N ARG A 250 -27.12 -26.03 -19.76
CA ARG A 250 -26.70 -26.85 -18.62
C ARG A 250 -25.81 -28.02 -19.07
N GLU A 251 -24.89 -28.41 -18.19
CA GLU A 251 -23.93 -29.48 -18.47
C GLU A 251 -24.64 -30.84 -18.63
N LYS A 252 -25.64 -31.11 -17.77
CA LYS A 252 -26.46 -32.32 -17.80
C LYS A 252 -27.94 -32.03 -17.56
N ILE A 253 -28.80 -32.63 -18.39
CA ILE A 253 -30.27 -32.59 -18.24
C ILE A 253 -30.79 -34.03 -18.39
N TYR A 254 -31.63 -34.45 -17.44
CA TYR A 254 -32.24 -35.78 -17.45
C TYR A 254 -33.74 -35.70 -17.73
N LEU A 255 -34.26 -36.59 -18.58
CA LEU A 255 -35.68 -36.92 -18.62
C LEU A 255 -35.92 -38.04 -17.60
N ILE A 256 -36.70 -37.75 -16.55
CA ILE A 256 -37.05 -38.73 -15.52
C ILE A 256 -38.50 -39.18 -15.72
N CYS A 257 -38.77 -40.46 -15.45
CA CYS A 257 -40.11 -41.04 -15.41
C CYS A 257 -40.30 -41.77 -14.07
N GLN A 258 -41.05 -41.19 -13.15
CA GLN A 258 -41.38 -41.79 -11.87
C GLN A 258 -42.64 -42.64 -12.00
N ILE A 259 -42.60 -43.88 -11.50
CA ILE A 259 -43.70 -44.84 -11.59
C ILE A 259 -44.29 -45.06 -10.19
N VAL A 260 -45.57 -44.75 -10.05
CA VAL A 260 -46.33 -44.90 -8.80
C VAL A 260 -47.44 -45.91 -9.03
N ARG A 261 -47.43 -47.03 -8.30
CA ARG A 261 -48.52 -48.02 -8.32
C ARG A 261 -49.68 -47.56 -7.45
N VAL A 262 -50.90 -47.81 -7.91
CA VAL A 262 -52.15 -47.48 -7.21
C VAL A 262 -52.89 -48.79 -6.91
N GLY A 263 -52.84 -49.24 -5.67
CA GLY A 263 -53.29 -50.59 -5.33
C GLY A 263 -53.47 -50.85 -3.83
N ARG A 264 -53.30 -52.12 -3.43
CA ARG A 264 -53.44 -52.60 -2.04
C ARG A 264 -52.09 -52.67 -1.34
N MET A 265 -51.99 -52.33 -0.06
CA MET A 265 -50.69 -52.24 0.65
C MET A 265 -49.89 -53.56 0.66
N ASP A 266 -50.54 -54.71 0.89
CA ASP A 266 -49.93 -56.05 0.88
C ASP A 266 -50.38 -56.86 -0.35
N LEU A 267 -49.42 -57.46 -1.06
CA LEU A 267 -49.65 -58.28 -2.26
C LEU A 267 -49.86 -59.77 -1.95
N LYS A 268 -49.70 -60.21 -0.69
CA LYS A 268 -49.64 -61.64 -0.30
C LYS A 268 -50.97 -62.25 0.14
N ASP A 269 -52.02 -61.46 0.42
CA ASP A 269 -53.28 -61.98 0.96
C ASP A 269 -54.39 -62.06 -0.11
N THR A 270 -54.75 -63.30 -0.46
CA THR A 270 -55.82 -63.66 -1.41
C THR A 270 -57.23 -63.65 -0.81
N ASN A 271 -57.39 -63.32 0.48
CA ASN A 271 -58.68 -63.38 1.17
C ASN A 271 -59.47 -62.07 1.09
N HIS A 272 -60.66 -62.13 0.47
CA HIS A 272 -61.53 -61.02 0.07
C HIS A 272 -62.27 -60.23 1.18
N LYS A 273 -61.74 -60.10 2.41
CA LYS A 273 -62.43 -59.30 3.46
C LYS A 273 -61.52 -58.22 4.06
N LYS A 274 -61.77 -56.97 3.60
CA LYS A 274 -61.21 -55.68 4.05
C LYS A 274 -59.73 -55.44 3.72
N CYS A 275 -59.41 -55.25 2.43
CA CYS A 275 -58.12 -54.72 2.00
C CYS A 275 -58.18 -53.19 1.82
N THR A 276 -57.10 -52.48 2.13
CA THR A 276 -56.92 -51.07 1.74
C THR A 276 -56.90 -50.96 0.22
N MET A 277 -57.69 -50.03 -0.36
CA MET A 277 -57.75 -49.79 -1.81
C MET A 277 -57.31 -48.36 -2.14
N GLY A 278 -56.76 -48.16 -3.33
CA GLY A 278 -56.42 -46.84 -3.88
C GLY A 278 -55.20 -46.17 -3.25
N LEU A 279 -54.23 -46.94 -2.76
CA LEU A 279 -53.01 -46.40 -2.14
C LEU A 279 -51.91 -46.19 -3.18
N ARG A 280 -51.34 -44.98 -3.20
CA ARG A 280 -50.20 -44.60 -4.05
C ARG A 280 -48.89 -45.08 -3.41
N ARG A 281 -48.14 -45.92 -4.11
CA ARG A 281 -46.88 -46.51 -3.64
C ARG A 281 -45.79 -46.36 -4.70
N PRO A 282 -44.54 -46.08 -4.32
CA PRO A 282 -43.47 -45.96 -5.30
C PRO A 282 -43.17 -47.34 -5.90
N PHE A 283 -43.00 -47.42 -7.22
CA PHE A 283 -42.61 -48.66 -7.91
C PHE A 283 -41.18 -48.60 -8.44
N GLY A 284 -40.83 -47.50 -9.11
CA GLY A 284 -39.50 -47.31 -9.68
C GLY A 284 -39.36 -45.98 -10.41
N VAL A 285 -38.14 -45.64 -10.82
CA VAL A 285 -37.85 -44.43 -11.60
C VAL A 285 -36.97 -44.83 -12.78
N ALA A 286 -37.34 -44.38 -13.98
CA ALA A 286 -36.49 -44.44 -15.16
C ALA A 286 -35.85 -43.06 -15.39
N VAL A 287 -34.58 -43.04 -15.82
CA VAL A 287 -33.81 -41.82 -16.04
C VAL A 287 -33.09 -41.94 -17.38
N MET A 288 -33.14 -40.90 -18.21
CA MET A 288 -32.46 -40.84 -19.49
C MET A 288 -31.70 -39.52 -19.62
N ASP A 289 -30.41 -39.58 -19.94
CA ASP A 289 -29.62 -38.38 -20.26
C ASP A 289 -30.02 -37.86 -21.64
N ILE A 290 -30.43 -36.61 -21.72
CA ILE A 290 -30.91 -35.99 -22.98
C ILE A 290 -30.02 -34.84 -23.44
N SER A 291 -28.87 -34.63 -22.79
CA SER A 291 -27.98 -33.49 -23.01
C SER A 291 -27.42 -33.45 -24.44
N ASP A 292 -27.02 -34.61 -24.98
CA ASP A 292 -26.49 -34.73 -26.35
C ASP A 292 -27.59 -34.70 -27.42
N ILE A 293 -28.80 -35.12 -27.05
CA ILE A 293 -29.99 -35.12 -27.93
C ILE A 293 -30.47 -33.69 -28.15
N ILE A 294 -30.49 -32.88 -27.09
CA ILE A 294 -30.80 -31.44 -27.17
C ILE A 294 -29.78 -30.69 -28.05
N LYS A 295 -28.52 -31.14 -28.05
CA LYS A 295 -27.43 -30.59 -28.89
C LYS A 295 -27.41 -31.16 -30.32
N GLY A 296 -28.39 -31.99 -30.70
CA GLY A 296 -28.61 -32.47 -32.06
C GLY A 296 -27.72 -33.64 -32.51
N LYS A 297 -27.10 -34.41 -31.59
CA LYS A 297 -26.08 -35.41 -31.94
C LYS A 297 -26.58 -36.85 -32.14
N THR A 298 -27.75 -37.25 -31.64
CA THR A 298 -28.20 -38.65 -31.72
C THR A 298 -29.73 -38.79 -31.60
N GLU A 299 -30.33 -39.67 -32.41
CA GLU A 299 -31.72 -40.13 -32.25
C GLU A 299 -31.77 -41.43 -31.43
N CYS A 300 -32.76 -41.58 -30.55
CA CYS A 300 -32.94 -42.77 -29.72
C CYS A 300 -34.09 -43.65 -30.26
N LEU A 301 -33.92 -44.98 -30.25
CA LEU A 301 -34.84 -45.93 -30.90
C LEU A 301 -36.27 -45.93 -30.31
N TRP A 302 -36.43 -45.58 -29.03
CA TRP A 302 -37.68 -45.75 -28.26
C TRP A 302 -38.40 -44.42 -27.96
N VAL A 303 -37.68 -43.30 -28.01
CA VAL A 303 -38.20 -41.96 -27.72
C VAL A 303 -37.72 -41.00 -28.79
N THR A 304 -38.66 -40.45 -29.56
CA THR A 304 -38.36 -39.41 -30.54
C THR A 304 -38.41 -38.05 -29.86
N MET A 305 -37.28 -37.35 -29.82
CA MET A 305 -37.17 -36.03 -29.21
C MET A 305 -36.73 -35.00 -30.25
N LYS A 306 -37.35 -33.83 -30.24
CA LYS A 306 -36.99 -32.73 -31.14
C LYS A 306 -37.03 -31.40 -30.40
N ALA A 307 -35.91 -30.68 -30.43
CA ALA A 307 -35.86 -29.30 -29.97
C ALA A 307 -36.52 -28.39 -31.02
N LEU A 308 -37.50 -27.59 -30.59
CA LEU A 308 -38.26 -26.65 -31.39
C LEU A 308 -38.02 -25.24 -30.86
N VAL A 309 -37.97 -24.27 -31.77
CA VAL A 309 -37.66 -22.87 -31.44
C VAL A 309 -38.96 -22.07 -31.40
N GLY A 310 -39.14 -21.25 -30.36
CA GLY A 310 -40.31 -20.39 -30.16
C GLY A 310 -41.27 -20.86 -29.06
N ASP A 311 -42.29 -20.04 -28.79
CA ASP A 311 -43.39 -20.34 -27.86
C ASP A 311 -44.39 -21.34 -28.48
N ILE A 312 -45.24 -21.94 -27.64
CA ILE A 312 -46.25 -22.93 -28.03
C ILE A 312 -47.18 -22.44 -29.14
N VAL A 313 -47.53 -21.15 -29.17
CA VAL A 313 -48.38 -20.57 -30.22
C VAL A 313 -47.65 -20.59 -31.57
N GLN A 314 -46.37 -20.22 -31.57
CA GLN A 314 -45.53 -20.22 -32.76
C GLN A 314 -45.26 -21.64 -33.25
N ILE A 315 -44.93 -22.56 -32.35
CA ILE A 315 -44.64 -23.95 -32.67
C ILE A 315 -45.86 -24.66 -33.26
N ARG A 316 -47.06 -24.42 -32.75
CA ARG A 316 -48.30 -24.97 -33.31
C ARG A 316 -48.57 -24.48 -34.74
N LYS A 317 -48.10 -23.28 -35.10
CA LYS A 317 -48.23 -22.72 -36.45
C LYS A 317 -47.16 -23.26 -37.41
N GLU A 318 -45.92 -23.39 -36.95
CA GLU A 318 -44.78 -23.83 -37.76
C GLU A 318 -44.69 -25.35 -37.92
N TYR A 319 -45.10 -26.12 -36.90
CA TYR A 319 -45.04 -27.57 -36.87
C TYR A 319 -46.40 -28.23 -36.53
N PRO A 320 -47.49 -27.94 -37.27
CA PRO A 320 -48.83 -28.46 -36.96
C PRO A 320 -48.94 -29.99 -37.06
N HIS A 321 -48.03 -30.64 -37.79
CA HIS A 321 -47.94 -32.09 -37.91
C HIS A 321 -47.30 -32.77 -36.69
N LEU A 322 -46.55 -32.03 -35.87
CA LEU A 322 -45.93 -32.53 -34.63
C LEU A 322 -46.74 -32.13 -33.40
N VAL A 323 -47.19 -30.87 -33.34
CA VAL A 323 -47.87 -30.27 -32.20
C VAL A 323 -49.26 -29.78 -32.62
N ASP A 324 -50.27 -30.54 -32.25
CA ASP A 324 -51.68 -30.19 -32.47
C ASP A 324 -52.32 -29.61 -31.18
N ARG A 325 -53.63 -29.37 -31.20
CA ARG A 325 -54.37 -28.86 -30.02
C ARG A 325 -54.53 -29.90 -28.91
N SER A 326 -54.49 -31.19 -29.24
CA SER A 326 -54.56 -32.32 -28.30
C SER A 326 -53.22 -32.65 -27.64
N THR A 327 -52.11 -32.10 -28.14
CA THR A 327 -50.78 -32.33 -27.59
C THR A 327 -50.64 -31.67 -26.22
N VAL A 328 -50.24 -32.47 -25.22
CA VAL A 328 -50.09 -32.00 -23.83
C VAL A 328 -48.88 -31.06 -23.73
N VAL A 329 -49.06 -29.98 -22.99
CA VAL A 329 -48.04 -28.94 -22.78
C VAL A 329 -47.66 -28.94 -21.31
N ALA A 330 -46.39 -29.23 -21.02
CA ALA A 330 -45.81 -29.15 -19.68
C ALA A 330 -44.91 -27.93 -19.61
N ARG A 331 -45.22 -26.98 -18.72
CA ARG A 331 -44.47 -25.72 -18.63
C ARG A 331 -43.27 -25.86 -17.71
N LYS A 332 -42.29 -24.95 -17.83
CA LYS A 332 -41.18 -24.78 -16.86
C LYS A 332 -41.73 -24.38 -15.47
N LEU A 333 -41.18 -24.84 -14.35
CA LEU A 333 -41.63 -24.50 -12.98
C LEU A 333 -41.38 -23.03 -12.56
N GLY A 334 -41.00 -22.17 -13.49
CA GLY A 334 -40.81 -20.73 -13.30
C GLY A 334 -40.99 -20.00 -14.63
N PHE A 335 -40.77 -18.69 -14.61
CA PHE A 335 -40.93 -17.87 -15.80
C PHE A 335 -39.84 -18.14 -16.87
N PRO A 336 -40.17 -17.98 -18.16
CA PRO A 336 -39.19 -17.88 -19.22
C PRO A 336 -38.31 -16.63 -19.03
N GLU A 337 -37.16 -16.58 -19.69
CA GLU A 337 -36.22 -15.44 -19.61
C GLU A 337 -36.83 -14.13 -20.13
N ILE A 338 -37.79 -14.23 -21.04
CA ILE A 338 -38.56 -13.10 -21.58
C ILE A 338 -40.05 -13.38 -21.38
N ILE A 339 -40.73 -12.48 -20.66
CA ILE A 339 -42.18 -12.51 -20.45
C ILE A 339 -42.82 -11.56 -21.47
N MET A 340 -43.71 -12.07 -22.31
CA MET A 340 -44.39 -11.24 -23.30
C MET A 340 -45.50 -10.41 -22.64
N PRO A 341 -45.72 -9.15 -23.05
CA PRO A 341 -46.81 -8.33 -22.53
C PRO A 341 -48.17 -9.02 -22.74
N GLY A 342 -48.90 -9.27 -21.65
CA GLY A 342 -50.19 -9.96 -21.68
C GLY A 342 -50.16 -11.43 -21.24
N ASP A 343 -48.98 -12.02 -21.01
CA ASP A 343 -48.87 -13.36 -20.42
C ASP A 343 -49.08 -13.30 -18.89
N ILE A 344 -50.30 -13.63 -18.44
CA ILE A 344 -50.67 -13.68 -17.02
C ILE A 344 -50.48 -15.13 -16.53
N ARG A 345 -49.41 -15.38 -15.78
CA ARG A 345 -49.09 -16.69 -15.24
C ARG A 345 -49.00 -16.66 -13.71
N ASN A 346 -50.07 -17.10 -13.06
CA ASN A 346 -50.20 -17.17 -11.59
C ASN A 346 -50.29 -18.63 -11.13
N ASP A 347 -49.29 -19.44 -11.51
CA ASP A 347 -49.23 -20.85 -11.16
C ASP A 347 -48.53 -21.02 -9.81
N ILE A 348 -49.21 -21.61 -8.82
CA ILE A 348 -48.60 -21.95 -7.53
C ILE A 348 -48.16 -23.42 -7.57
N TYR A 349 -46.86 -23.67 -7.40
CA TYR A 349 -46.33 -25.02 -7.28
C TYR A 349 -46.00 -25.30 -5.82
N LEU A 350 -46.52 -26.42 -5.30
CA LEU A 350 -46.23 -26.87 -3.94
C LEU A 350 -45.47 -28.19 -4.01
N THR A 351 -44.35 -28.26 -3.29
CA THR A 351 -43.53 -29.45 -3.18
C THR A 351 -43.62 -30.02 -1.77
N LEU A 352 -44.16 -31.24 -1.65
CA LEU A 352 -44.11 -32.00 -0.41
C LEU A 352 -42.70 -32.60 -0.27
N HIS A 353 -41.83 -31.95 0.51
CA HIS A 353 -40.41 -32.31 0.59
C HIS A 353 -40.16 -33.54 1.48
N SER A 354 -40.37 -33.43 2.80
CA SER A 354 -40.10 -34.47 3.78
C SER A 354 -40.95 -34.32 5.05
N GLY A 355 -41.07 -35.38 5.84
CA GLY A 355 -41.75 -35.35 7.14
C GLY A 355 -41.00 -36.17 8.19
N ASP A 356 -41.08 -35.77 9.46
CA ASP A 356 -40.57 -36.55 10.59
C ASP A 356 -41.71 -36.88 11.54
N PHE A 357 -41.96 -38.17 11.75
CA PHE A 357 -43.12 -38.66 12.50
C PHE A 357 -42.72 -39.46 13.75
N ASP A 358 -41.79 -38.93 14.52
CA ASP A 358 -41.29 -39.57 15.74
C ASP A 358 -42.37 -39.74 16.81
N LYS A 359 -42.45 -40.94 17.41
CA LYS A 359 -43.25 -41.19 18.62
C LYS A 359 -42.44 -42.00 19.62
N TYR A 360 -42.14 -41.39 20.75
CA TYR A 360 -41.30 -41.93 21.84
C TYR A 360 -41.74 -43.26 22.49
N ASN A 361 -42.87 -43.90 22.10
CA ASN A 361 -43.46 -45.01 22.88
C ASN A 361 -44.11 -46.18 22.08
N LYS A 362 -43.74 -46.44 20.81
CA LYS A 362 -44.22 -47.65 20.08
C LYS A 362 -43.15 -48.28 19.19
N THR A 363 -43.18 -49.61 19.03
CA THR A 363 -42.17 -50.43 18.32
C THR A 363 -42.36 -50.54 16.80
N THR A 364 -43.52 -50.19 16.24
CA THR A 364 -43.77 -50.27 14.79
C THR A 364 -43.87 -48.88 14.14
N GLN A 365 -43.10 -48.69 13.06
CA GLN A 365 -43.06 -47.44 12.30
C GLN A 365 -44.38 -47.23 11.51
N LYS A 366 -44.79 -45.97 11.37
CA LYS A 366 -46.10 -45.60 10.80
C LYS A 366 -46.05 -45.47 9.27
N ASN A 367 -47.07 -46.00 8.58
CA ASN A 367 -47.32 -45.72 7.15
C ASN A 367 -48.12 -44.41 7.04
N VAL A 368 -47.49 -43.32 6.64
CA VAL A 368 -48.12 -41.99 6.62
C VAL A 368 -48.54 -41.58 5.20
N GLU A 369 -49.80 -41.20 5.06
CA GLU A 369 -50.39 -40.56 3.88
C GLU A 369 -50.69 -39.09 4.23
N VAL A 370 -50.14 -38.15 3.45
CA VAL A 370 -50.45 -36.73 3.55
C VAL A 370 -51.53 -36.39 2.54
N ILE A 371 -52.56 -35.69 2.99
CA ILE A 371 -53.65 -35.25 2.14
C ILE A 371 -53.73 -33.75 2.21
N MET A 372 -53.73 -33.11 1.05
CA MET A 372 -53.81 -31.66 0.94
C MET A 372 -55.10 -31.28 0.21
N LEU A 373 -55.80 -30.30 0.76
CA LEU A 373 -57.03 -29.73 0.23
C LEU A 373 -56.85 -28.23 0.07
N VAL A 374 -57.43 -27.69 -1.00
CA VAL A 374 -57.63 -26.25 -1.18
C VAL A 374 -59.06 -25.95 -0.70
N CYS A 375 -59.19 -25.06 0.29
CA CYS A 375 -60.48 -24.73 0.89
C CYS A 375 -60.72 -23.23 0.83
N ASP A 376 -61.95 -22.83 0.50
CA ASP A 376 -62.44 -21.45 0.62
C ASP A 376 -63.41 -21.33 1.83
N GLU A 377 -64.17 -20.24 1.91
CA GLU A 377 -65.20 -20.04 2.96
C GLU A 377 -66.44 -20.96 2.78
N GLU A 378 -66.64 -21.55 1.59
CA GLU A 378 -67.83 -22.35 1.22
C GLU A 378 -67.57 -23.87 1.21
N GLY A 379 -66.31 -24.31 1.15
CA GLY A 379 -65.93 -25.73 1.13
C GLY A 379 -64.62 -26.05 0.41
N LYS A 380 -64.59 -27.18 -0.31
CA LYS A 380 -63.42 -27.69 -1.05
C LYS A 380 -63.43 -27.20 -2.49
N VAL A 381 -62.30 -26.69 -2.97
CA VAL A 381 -62.14 -26.15 -4.33
C VAL A 381 -61.35 -27.10 -5.24
N ASN A 382 -61.78 -27.26 -6.49
CA ASN A 382 -61.14 -28.12 -7.50
C ASN A 382 -59.98 -27.39 -8.19
N SER A 383 -58.88 -27.21 -7.48
CA SER A 383 -57.75 -26.40 -7.96
C SER A 383 -56.43 -27.16 -8.09
N ILE A 384 -56.36 -28.44 -7.72
CA ILE A 384 -55.09 -29.17 -7.66
C ILE A 384 -54.87 -29.96 -8.96
N CYS A 385 -53.74 -29.78 -9.63
CA CYS A 385 -53.31 -30.57 -10.77
C CYS A 385 -52.04 -31.38 -10.41
N LEU A 386 -52.11 -32.70 -10.52
CA LEU A 386 -50.99 -33.61 -10.24
C LEU A 386 -49.90 -33.57 -11.31
N GLY A 387 -50.25 -33.17 -12.53
CA GLY A 387 -49.36 -33.04 -13.67
C GLY A 387 -50.09 -32.48 -14.89
N ALA A 388 -49.32 -32.03 -15.88
CA ALA A 388 -49.82 -31.64 -17.19
C ALA A 388 -50.51 -32.84 -17.87
N GLY A 389 -51.70 -32.59 -18.43
CA GLY A 389 -52.53 -33.60 -19.09
C GLY A 389 -53.58 -34.28 -18.20
N ASP A 390 -53.61 -34.00 -16.89
CA ASP A 390 -54.67 -34.50 -15.98
C ASP A 390 -55.70 -33.41 -15.64
N ARG A 391 -56.91 -33.83 -15.22
CA ARG A 391 -57.96 -32.90 -14.80
C ARG A 391 -57.72 -32.41 -13.37
N PRO A 392 -58.15 -31.18 -13.01
CA PRO A 392 -58.02 -30.71 -11.64
C PRO A 392 -58.84 -31.56 -10.67
N VAL A 393 -58.26 -31.84 -9.51
CA VAL A 393 -58.83 -32.65 -8.42
C VAL A 393 -59.00 -31.82 -7.15
N ASN A 394 -59.94 -32.25 -6.30
CA ASN A 394 -60.26 -31.57 -5.04
C ASN A 394 -59.25 -31.87 -3.93
N GLU A 395 -58.55 -33.01 -4.02
CA GLU A 395 -57.64 -33.47 -2.99
C GLU A 395 -56.37 -34.08 -3.59
N TYR A 396 -55.24 -33.66 -3.05
CA TYR A 396 -53.95 -34.30 -3.28
C TYR A 396 -53.74 -35.40 -2.23
N ARG A 397 -53.24 -36.56 -2.63
CA ARG A 397 -52.85 -37.66 -1.72
C ARG A 397 -51.41 -38.05 -2.00
N SER A 398 -50.54 -38.02 -1.00
CA SER A 398 -49.12 -38.37 -1.15
C SER A 398 -48.91 -39.87 -1.38
N VAL A 399 -47.73 -40.21 -1.91
CA VAL A 399 -47.22 -41.59 -1.88
C VAL A 399 -46.99 -42.04 -0.43
N ILE A 400 -47.20 -43.33 -0.18
CA ILE A 400 -46.98 -43.96 1.12
C ILE A 400 -45.72 -44.84 1.03
N TYR A 401 -44.75 -44.52 1.87
CA TYR A 401 -43.57 -45.35 2.08
C TYR A 401 -43.83 -46.33 3.21
N TYR A 402 -43.58 -47.62 2.96
CA TYR A 402 -43.83 -48.68 3.93
C TYR A 402 -42.79 -48.62 5.06
N GLN A 403 -43.26 -48.41 6.30
CA GLN A 403 -42.43 -48.40 7.51
C GLN A 403 -41.19 -47.49 7.41
N ILE A 404 -41.34 -46.28 6.82
CA ILE A 404 -40.27 -45.26 6.78
C ILE A 404 -40.63 -44.12 7.73
N LYS A 405 -39.80 -43.93 8.76
CA LYS A 405 -39.94 -42.86 9.77
C LYS A 405 -39.87 -41.45 9.18
N GLN A 406 -38.92 -41.22 8.28
CA GLN A 406 -38.66 -39.92 7.65
C GLN A 406 -38.89 -40.01 6.13
N PRO A 407 -40.16 -40.07 5.67
CA PRO A 407 -40.43 -40.11 4.25
C PRO A 407 -39.97 -38.81 3.58
N ARG A 408 -39.28 -38.95 2.44
CA ARG A 408 -38.96 -37.86 1.53
C ARG A 408 -39.81 -38.06 0.28
N TRP A 409 -40.89 -37.29 0.15
CA TRP A 409 -41.81 -37.44 -0.97
C TRP A 409 -41.28 -36.79 -2.24
N MET A 410 -40.71 -35.59 -2.12
CA MET A 410 -40.24 -34.79 -3.27
C MET A 410 -41.29 -34.65 -4.38
N GLU A 411 -42.58 -34.68 -4.01
CA GLU A 411 -43.70 -34.62 -4.94
C GLU A 411 -44.10 -33.17 -5.15
N THR A 412 -44.03 -32.69 -6.40
CA THR A 412 -44.47 -31.34 -6.78
C THR A 412 -45.79 -31.42 -7.52
N PHE A 413 -46.77 -30.64 -7.09
CA PHE A 413 -48.08 -30.52 -7.73
C PHE A 413 -48.48 -29.05 -7.85
N LYS A 414 -49.34 -28.75 -8.82
CA LYS A 414 -49.79 -27.40 -9.14
C LYS A 414 -51.11 -27.11 -8.46
N VAL A 415 -51.23 -25.90 -7.91
CA VAL A 415 -52.47 -25.34 -7.39
C VAL A 415 -52.84 -24.14 -8.26
N ALA A 416 -53.91 -24.29 -9.04
CA ALA A 416 -54.42 -23.27 -9.94
C ALA A 416 -55.57 -22.52 -9.26
N ILE A 417 -55.28 -21.30 -8.77
CA ILE A 417 -56.23 -20.43 -8.09
C ILE A 417 -56.19 -19.04 -8.75
N PRO A 418 -57.35 -18.44 -9.09
CA PRO A 418 -57.41 -17.04 -9.54
C PRO A 418 -56.90 -16.05 -8.48
N LEU A 419 -56.17 -15.00 -8.90
CA LEU A 419 -55.57 -14.00 -7.98
C LEU A 419 -56.62 -13.30 -7.10
N GLU A 420 -57.84 -13.13 -7.62
CA GLU A 420 -58.96 -12.50 -6.92
C GLU A 420 -59.45 -13.32 -5.71
N GLU A 421 -59.23 -14.64 -5.73
CA GLU A 421 -59.71 -15.57 -4.70
C GLU A 421 -58.62 -15.93 -3.66
N MET A 422 -57.35 -15.61 -3.93
CA MET A 422 -56.19 -15.87 -3.05
C MET A 422 -56.40 -15.48 -1.57
N PRO A 423 -56.96 -14.30 -1.23
CA PRO A 423 -57.13 -13.90 0.18
C PRO A 423 -58.16 -14.74 0.94
N ARG A 424 -59.06 -15.43 0.23
CA ARG A 424 -60.17 -16.21 0.81
C ARG A 424 -59.88 -17.69 0.93
N ILE A 425 -58.73 -18.15 0.41
CA ILE A 425 -58.38 -19.56 0.30
C ILE A 425 -57.31 -19.93 1.33
N HIS A 426 -57.45 -21.11 1.92
CA HIS A 426 -56.45 -21.71 2.81
C HIS A 426 -56.13 -23.15 2.40
N LEU A 427 -54.91 -23.58 2.72
CA LEU A 427 -54.44 -24.93 2.44
C LEU A 427 -54.57 -25.79 3.70
N ARG A 428 -55.30 -26.90 3.59
CA ARG A 428 -55.52 -27.82 4.71
C ARG A 428 -54.74 -29.11 4.48
N PHE A 429 -53.82 -29.41 5.41
CA PHE A 429 -53.05 -30.65 5.41
C PHE A 429 -53.60 -31.62 6.47
N MET A 430 -53.84 -32.86 6.05
CA MET A 430 -54.30 -33.94 6.91
C MET A 430 -53.33 -35.10 6.83
N PHE A 431 -52.95 -35.65 7.99
CA PHE A 431 -52.07 -36.80 8.05
C PHE A 431 -52.89 -38.03 8.43
N ARG A 432 -52.85 -39.07 7.59
CA ARG A 432 -53.48 -40.37 7.86
C ARG A 432 -52.42 -41.41 8.12
N HIS A 433 -52.56 -42.12 9.22
CA HIS A 433 -51.86 -43.39 9.41
C HIS A 433 -52.63 -44.52 8.73
N ARG A 434 -51.99 -45.23 7.80
CA ARG A 434 -52.59 -46.34 7.03
C ARG A 434 -52.00 -47.67 7.49
N SER A 435 -52.45 -48.17 8.65
CA SER A 435 -52.29 -49.59 9.03
C SER A 435 -53.45 -50.42 8.50
N SER A 436 -53.23 -51.72 8.29
CA SER A 436 -54.09 -52.64 7.54
C SER A 436 -55.57 -52.71 7.97
N GLN A 437 -55.97 -52.17 9.14
CA GLN A 437 -57.34 -52.31 9.67
C GLN A 437 -57.98 -51.07 10.35
N GLU A 438 -57.30 -49.93 10.60
CA GLU A 438 -57.92 -48.75 11.26
C GLU A 438 -57.36 -47.38 10.80
N CYS A 439 -58.22 -46.35 10.73
CA CYS A 439 -57.89 -44.95 10.40
C CYS A 439 -57.99 -44.04 11.63
N LYS A 440 -56.92 -43.28 11.96
CA LYS A 440 -56.95 -42.15 12.93
C LYS A 440 -56.56 -40.85 12.22
N PHE A 441 -57.29 -39.77 12.50
CA PHE A 441 -57.11 -38.45 11.87
C PHE A 441 -56.37 -37.48 12.81
N SER A 442 -55.45 -36.70 12.25
CA SER A 442 -54.96 -35.44 12.84
C SER A 442 -54.92 -34.39 11.72
N SER A 443 -55.59 -33.24 11.92
CA SER A 443 -55.66 -32.16 10.94
C SER A 443 -54.99 -30.90 11.46
N PHE A 444 -54.21 -30.23 10.62
CA PHE A 444 -53.65 -28.90 10.86
C PHE A 444 -54.02 -27.98 9.68
N SER A 445 -54.33 -26.72 9.97
CA SER A 445 -54.68 -25.70 8.97
C SER A 445 -53.63 -24.59 9.04
N VAL A 446 -53.15 -24.12 7.89
CA VAL A 446 -52.19 -23.00 7.80
C VAL A 446 -52.86 -21.84 7.06
N SER A 447 -52.91 -20.67 7.68
CA SER A 447 -53.34 -19.41 7.08
C SER A 447 -52.12 -18.52 6.83
N CYS A 448 -51.93 -18.05 5.59
CA CYS A 448 -50.83 -17.15 5.25
C CYS A 448 -51.20 -15.68 5.55
N SER A 449 -50.81 -15.18 6.72
CA SER A 449 -50.53 -13.74 6.94
C SER A 449 -50.06 -13.54 8.39
N HIS A 450 -48.75 -13.34 8.59
CA HIS A 450 -48.06 -12.64 9.68
C HIS A 450 -46.66 -13.25 9.82
N GLU A 451 -45.60 -12.46 9.63
CA GLU A 451 -44.30 -12.54 10.35
C GLU A 451 -43.21 -11.72 9.63
N VAL A 452 -43.09 -10.44 10.00
CA VAL A 452 -41.91 -9.62 9.69
C VAL A 452 -41.14 -9.28 10.99
N HIS A 453 -41.83 -9.27 12.13
CA HIS A 453 -41.24 -8.90 13.42
C HIS A 453 -40.47 -10.06 14.10
N GLY A 454 -40.84 -11.32 13.83
CA GLY A 454 -40.19 -12.51 14.42
C GLY A 454 -38.88 -12.91 13.71
N ALA A 455 -38.81 -12.70 12.39
CA ALA A 455 -37.68 -13.14 11.56
C ALA A 455 -36.36 -12.40 11.86
N LEU A 456 -36.44 -11.18 12.40
CA LEU A 456 -35.25 -10.39 12.79
C LEU A 456 -34.81 -10.64 14.26
N ALA A 457 -35.67 -11.24 15.10
CA ALA A 457 -35.42 -11.41 16.53
C ALA A 457 -34.88 -12.80 16.92
N VAL A 458 -35.08 -13.84 16.10
CA VAL A 458 -34.56 -15.19 16.38
C VAL A 458 -33.11 -15.30 15.88
N VAL A 459 -32.21 -14.80 16.72
CA VAL A 459 -30.77 -14.97 16.58
C VAL A 459 -30.40 -16.40 17.00
N GLY A 460 -30.15 -17.27 16.03
CA GLY A 460 -29.37 -18.50 16.23
C GLY A 460 -29.90 -19.80 15.64
N ASP A 461 -30.20 -19.84 14.32
CA ASP A 461 -30.14 -21.03 13.41
C ASP A 461 -31.14 -21.03 12.23
N GLY A 462 -31.72 -19.89 11.83
CA GLY A 462 -32.56 -19.82 10.62
C GLY A 462 -31.78 -20.02 9.30
N LEU A 463 -32.42 -20.67 8.31
CA LEU A 463 -31.92 -20.85 6.93
C LEU A 463 -31.50 -19.50 6.33
N GLN A 464 -30.34 -19.43 5.65
CA GLN A 464 -29.76 -18.19 5.09
C GLN A 464 -30.76 -17.35 4.24
N ASP A 465 -31.78 -17.98 3.67
CA ASP A 465 -32.80 -17.33 2.85
C ASP A 465 -33.73 -16.39 3.63
N GLU A 466 -34.06 -16.68 4.91
CA GLU A 466 -34.94 -15.83 5.72
C GLU A 466 -34.28 -14.48 6.06
N LYS A 467 -32.97 -14.51 6.35
CA LYS A 467 -32.16 -13.29 6.60
C LYS A 467 -32.08 -12.41 5.35
N ARG A 468 -31.87 -13.03 4.18
CA ARG A 468 -31.83 -12.34 2.90
C ARG A 468 -33.17 -11.66 2.59
N ASN A 469 -34.28 -12.37 2.80
CA ASN A 469 -35.62 -11.85 2.55
C ASN A 469 -35.97 -10.67 3.46
N SER A 470 -35.56 -10.73 4.74
CA SER A 470 -35.78 -9.64 5.70
C SER A 470 -35.04 -8.36 5.33
N VAL A 471 -33.77 -8.48 4.91
CA VAL A 471 -32.97 -7.34 4.43
C VAL A 471 -33.54 -6.77 3.12
N GLU A 472 -34.00 -7.63 2.21
CA GLU A 472 -34.62 -7.21 0.96
C GLU A 472 -35.95 -6.47 1.17
N LEU A 473 -36.74 -6.93 2.15
CA LEU A 473 -37.97 -6.25 2.56
C LEU A 473 -37.67 -4.85 3.11
N LEU A 474 -36.67 -4.73 3.99
CA LEU A 474 -36.26 -3.42 4.52
C LEU A 474 -35.76 -2.48 3.40
N ASN A 475 -34.99 -3.01 2.45
CA ASN A 475 -34.56 -2.25 1.27
C ASN A 475 -35.76 -1.71 0.48
N ASN A 476 -36.79 -2.53 0.26
CA ASN A 476 -38.01 -2.11 -0.43
C ASN A 476 -38.77 -1.02 0.34
N ILE A 477 -38.90 -1.16 1.67
CA ILE A 477 -39.57 -0.15 2.51
C ILE A 477 -38.82 1.18 2.44
N LEU A 478 -37.49 1.17 2.62
CA LEU A 478 -36.66 2.37 2.56
C LEU A 478 -36.67 3.02 1.17
N GLU A 479 -36.76 2.23 0.09
CA GLU A 479 -36.91 2.76 -1.26
C GLU A 479 -38.26 3.46 -1.44
N VAL A 480 -39.36 2.87 -0.98
CA VAL A 480 -40.69 3.49 -1.07
C VAL A 480 -40.73 4.79 -0.26
N LEU A 481 -40.24 4.79 0.98
CA LEU A 481 -40.22 5.97 1.84
C LEU A 481 -39.37 7.12 1.29
N SER A 482 -38.41 6.82 0.41
CA SER A 482 -37.57 7.83 -0.24
C SER A 482 -38.22 8.54 -1.44
N ARG A 483 -39.39 8.07 -1.90
CA ARG A 483 -40.05 8.66 -3.06
C ARG A 483 -40.89 9.87 -2.65
N ASN A 484 -40.88 10.89 -3.50
CA ASN A 484 -41.55 12.18 -3.24
C ASN A 484 -43.09 12.11 -3.38
N ASP A 485 -43.66 10.99 -3.83
CA ASP A 485 -45.08 10.79 -4.11
C ASP A 485 -45.87 10.16 -2.95
N VAL A 486 -45.22 9.82 -1.83
CA VAL A 486 -45.79 8.95 -0.77
C VAL A 486 -46.44 9.71 0.40
N GLY A 487 -46.42 11.05 0.39
CA GLY A 487 -47.00 11.89 1.46
C GLY A 487 -46.05 12.10 2.65
N ASP A 488 -46.59 12.35 3.85
CA ASP A 488 -45.77 12.57 5.06
C ASP A 488 -45.13 11.27 5.55
N THR A 489 -43.81 11.20 5.52
CA THR A 489 -43.01 10.02 5.87
C THR A 489 -42.34 10.13 7.24
N PHE A 490 -42.47 11.27 7.94
CA PHE A 490 -41.71 11.56 9.16
C PHE A 490 -41.89 10.49 10.26
N GLN A 491 -43.13 10.14 10.60
CA GLN A 491 -43.38 9.17 11.69
C GLN A 491 -42.86 7.77 11.35
N HIS A 492 -43.02 7.33 10.10
CA HIS A 492 -42.53 6.03 9.65
C HIS A 492 -40.99 5.94 9.72
N ILE A 493 -40.29 7.00 9.30
CA ILE A 493 -38.83 7.08 9.41
C ILE A 493 -38.41 7.07 10.88
N GLN A 494 -39.10 7.83 11.73
CA GLN A 494 -38.82 7.85 13.18
C GLN A 494 -38.97 6.46 13.82
N ASP A 495 -40.03 5.71 13.50
CA ASP A 495 -40.27 4.38 14.05
C ASP A 495 -39.20 3.37 13.60
N ILE A 496 -38.77 3.46 12.33
CA ILE A 496 -37.66 2.67 11.78
C ILE A 496 -36.35 2.98 12.50
N VAL A 497 -36.02 4.26 12.65
CA VAL A 497 -34.78 4.70 13.33
C VAL A 497 -34.76 4.22 14.78
N SER A 498 -35.86 4.45 15.51
CA SER A 498 -35.99 4.07 16.92
C SER A 498 -35.88 2.56 17.14
N SER A 499 -36.38 1.73 16.21
CA SER A 499 -36.43 0.27 16.38
C SER A 499 -35.24 -0.46 15.75
N LEU A 500 -34.69 0.03 14.64
CA LEU A 500 -33.78 -0.74 13.78
C LEU A 500 -32.37 -0.18 13.67
N LEU A 501 -32.11 1.12 13.89
CA LEU A 501 -30.78 1.71 13.61
C LEU A 501 -29.65 1.02 14.41
N ARG A 502 -29.81 0.90 15.73
CA ARG A 502 -28.80 0.23 16.58
C ARG A 502 -28.68 -1.27 16.28
N THR A 503 -29.79 -1.93 15.98
CA THR A 503 -29.82 -3.34 15.56
C THR A 503 -29.04 -3.57 14.27
N ILE A 504 -29.20 -2.67 13.29
CA ILE A 504 -28.47 -2.71 12.02
C ILE A 504 -26.98 -2.47 12.27
N ASN A 505 -26.61 -1.46 13.06
CA ASN A 505 -25.20 -1.19 13.40
C ASN A 505 -24.53 -2.43 14.01
N ARG A 506 -25.18 -3.07 14.99
CA ARG A 506 -24.67 -4.31 15.62
C ARG A 506 -24.61 -5.49 14.66
N THR A 507 -25.55 -5.57 13.71
CA THR A 507 -25.55 -6.61 12.67
C THR A 507 -24.35 -6.44 11.73
N VAL A 508 -24.03 -5.21 11.33
CA VAL A 508 -22.85 -4.93 10.49
C VAL A 508 -21.55 -5.28 11.23
N ILE A 509 -21.48 -4.97 12.53
CA ILE A 509 -20.31 -5.31 13.37
C ILE A 509 -20.14 -6.84 13.49
N THR A 510 -21.23 -7.60 13.65
CA THR A 510 -21.16 -9.06 13.87
C THR A 510 -21.04 -9.89 12.59
N MET A 511 -21.62 -9.46 11.46
CA MET A 511 -21.66 -10.25 10.23
C MET A 511 -20.28 -10.50 9.58
N GLY A 512 -19.25 -9.73 9.94
CA GLY A 512 -17.92 -9.84 9.32
C GLY A 512 -17.91 -9.39 7.85
N ARG A 513 -16.74 -9.01 7.34
CA ARG A 513 -16.63 -8.37 6.00
C ARG A 513 -16.79 -9.32 4.81
N GLU A 514 -16.58 -10.62 5.01
CA GLU A 514 -16.65 -11.63 3.94
C GLU A 514 -18.07 -12.14 3.69
N HIS A 515 -19.03 -11.74 4.52
CA HIS A 515 -20.40 -12.22 4.39
C HIS A 515 -21.09 -11.62 3.16
N ALA A 516 -21.72 -12.45 2.32
CA ALA A 516 -22.33 -12.03 1.05
C ALA A 516 -23.44 -10.97 1.17
N LEU A 517 -23.99 -10.75 2.36
CA LEU A 517 -25.06 -9.77 2.63
C LEU A 517 -24.56 -8.43 3.20
N ILE A 518 -23.28 -8.30 3.54
CA ILE A 518 -22.77 -7.11 4.26
C ILE A 518 -23.00 -5.81 3.48
N SER A 519 -22.80 -5.83 2.15
CA SER A 519 -23.00 -4.68 1.26
C SER A 519 -24.45 -4.19 1.26
N ARG A 520 -25.40 -5.12 1.34
CA ARG A 520 -26.86 -4.85 1.40
C ARG A 520 -27.27 -4.25 2.73
N VAL A 521 -26.74 -4.77 3.85
CA VAL A 521 -27.01 -4.22 5.19
C VAL A 521 -26.40 -2.82 5.36
N VAL A 522 -25.20 -2.58 4.84
CA VAL A 522 -24.57 -1.25 4.82
C VAL A 522 -25.36 -0.27 3.94
N ALA A 523 -25.98 -0.74 2.85
CA ALA A 523 -26.88 0.08 2.04
C ALA A 523 -28.13 0.49 2.84
N CYS A 524 -28.75 -0.43 3.60
CA CYS A 524 -29.85 -0.10 4.52
C CYS A 524 -29.44 0.96 5.55
N MET A 525 -28.29 0.77 6.20
CA MET A 525 -27.76 1.71 7.20
C MET A 525 -27.56 3.10 6.60
N THR A 526 -26.92 3.17 5.42
CA THR A 526 -26.68 4.43 4.71
C THR A 526 -28.00 5.08 4.27
N ALA A 527 -28.99 4.29 3.85
CA ALA A 527 -30.31 4.80 3.47
C ALA A 527 -31.09 5.36 4.67
N ILE A 528 -31.05 4.69 5.84
CA ILE A 528 -31.67 5.20 7.07
C ILE A 528 -31.03 6.54 7.45
N LEU A 529 -29.70 6.60 7.54
CA LEU A 529 -28.97 7.83 7.88
C LEU A 529 -29.22 8.95 6.87
N SER A 530 -29.35 8.62 5.58
CA SER A 530 -29.63 9.60 4.52
C SER A 530 -31.04 10.20 4.59
N GLN A 531 -32.01 9.48 5.18
CA GLN A 531 -33.40 9.94 5.30
C GLN A 531 -33.67 10.71 6.59
N MET A 532 -32.73 10.66 7.55
CA MET A 532 -32.84 11.41 8.81
C MET A 532 -32.58 12.89 8.60
N ASP A 533 -33.49 13.73 9.12
CA ASP A 533 -33.31 15.17 9.27
C ASP A 533 -32.87 15.52 10.71
N ASP A 534 -32.53 16.79 10.97
CA ASP A 534 -32.07 17.24 12.29
C ASP A 534 -33.09 16.96 13.42
N ARG A 535 -34.39 16.89 13.08
CA ARG A 535 -35.47 16.58 14.04
C ARG A 535 -35.47 15.09 14.39
N HIS A 536 -35.30 14.20 13.41
CA HIS A 536 -35.16 12.76 13.65
C HIS A 536 -33.93 12.47 14.53
N TYR A 537 -32.79 13.11 14.25
CA TYR A 537 -31.60 12.99 15.08
C TYR A 537 -31.86 13.44 16.52
N SER A 538 -32.44 14.63 16.70
CA SER A 538 -32.74 15.16 18.04
C SER A 538 -33.67 14.24 18.82
N ARG A 539 -34.79 13.80 18.22
CA ARG A 539 -35.78 12.93 18.87
C ARG A 539 -35.22 11.55 19.18
N TYR A 540 -34.38 10.99 18.30
CA TYR A 540 -33.72 9.72 18.56
C TYR A 540 -32.73 9.82 19.72
N ILE A 541 -31.93 10.89 19.78
CA ILE A 541 -30.99 11.14 20.87
C ILE A 541 -31.70 11.36 22.22
N GLU A 542 -32.92 11.89 22.21
CA GLU A 542 -33.77 12.03 23.40
C GLU A 542 -34.36 10.71 23.91
N THR A 543 -34.44 9.66 23.07
CA THR A 543 -34.95 8.34 23.51
C THR A 543 -34.01 7.61 24.47
N PHE A 544 -32.73 7.97 24.51
CA PHE A 544 -31.76 7.37 25.42
C PHE A 544 -31.95 7.91 26.84
N SER A 545 -32.36 7.03 27.75
CA SER A 545 -32.69 7.38 29.14
C SER A 545 -31.46 7.59 30.04
N GLY A 546 -30.30 7.05 29.67
CA GLY A 546 -29.04 7.15 30.42
C GLY A 546 -27.87 7.69 29.59
N THR A 547 -26.99 8.46 30.22
CA THR A 547 -25.77 8.99 29.59
C THR A 547 -24.82 7.89 29.12
N THR A 548 -24.74 6.77 29.85
CA THR A 548 -23.90 5.62 29.51
C THR A 548 -24.37 4.92 28.23
N ASP A 549 -25.68 4.69 28.07
CA ASP A 549 -26.22 4.01 26.89
C ASP A 549 -26.05 4.85 25.62
N LEU A 550 -26.12 6.18 25.75
CA LEU A 550 -25.82 7.10 24.66
C LEU A 550 -24.33 7.08 24.29
N VAL A 551 -23.42 7.01 25.27
CA VAL A 551 -21.98 6.89 25.01
C VAL A 551 -21.67 5.57 24.30
N ASP A 552 -22.24 4.45 24.76
CA ASP A 552 -22.06 3.14 24.14
C ASP A 552 -22.55 3.15 22.68
N PHE A 553 -23.72 3.73 22.41
CA PHE A 553 -24.24 3.87 21.05
C PHE A 553 -23.31 4.72 20.16
N LEU A 554 -22.82 5.86 20.65
CA LEU A 554 -21.92 6.73 19.88
C LEU A 554 -20.57 6.03 19.63
N MET A 555 -20.04 5.31 20.62
CA MET A 555 -18.81 4.52 20.45
C MET A 555 -18.98 3.39 19.45
N GLU A 556 -20.05 2.59 19.56
CA GLU A 556 -20.41 1.55 18.58
C GLU A 556 -20.47 2.15 17.16
N THR A 557 -21.11 3.32 17.02
CA THR A 557 -21.28 3.99 15.72
C THR A 557 -19.97 4.55 15.17
N PHE A 558 -19.12 5.16 15.99
CA PHE A 558 -17.84 5.71 15.53
C PHE A 558 -16.83 4.61 15.16
N LEU A 559 -16.77 3.53 15.93
CA LEU A 559 -15.93 2.38 15.60
C LEU A 559 -16.41 1.71 14.31
N LEU A 560 -17.72 1.58 14.13
CA LEU A 560 -18.32 1.07 12.89
C LEU A 560 -17.97 1.96 11.68
N PHE A 561 -18.15 3.27 11.78
CA PHE A 561 -17.80 4.18 10.68
C PHE A 561 -16.30 4.11 10.36
N LYS A 562 -15.44 4.08 11.39
CA LYS A 562 -13.99 3.95 11.20
C LYS A 562 -13.63 2.66 10.47
N ASP A 563 -14.28 1.55 10.81
CA ASP A 563 -14.09 0.26 10.13
C ASP A 563 -14.52 0.32 8.65
N LEU A 564 -15.71 0.84 8.38
CA LEU A 564 -16.30 0.94 7.03
C LEU A 564 -15.54 1.90 6.10
N ILE A 565 -15.00 2.98 6.66
CA ILE A 565 -14.17 3.96 5.92
C ILE A 565 -12.77 3.40 5.67
N GLY A 566 -12.18 2.72 6.67
CA GLY A 566 -10.81 2.21 6.61
C GLY A 566 -10.58 1.18 5.50
N LYS A 567 -11.58 0.33 5.20
CA LYS A 567 -11.63 -0.40 3.92
C LYS A 567 -13.06 -0.51 3.42
N HIS A 568 -13.26 -0.13 2.16
CA HIS A 568 -14.58 -0.09 1.54
C HIS A 568 -15.23 -1.48 1.49
N VAL A 569 -16.53 -1.52 1.83
CA VAL A 569 -17.39 -2.71 1.65
C VAL A 569 -17.79 -2.89 0.18
N TYR A 570 -17.90 -1.77 -0.53
CA TYR A 570 -18.19 -1.76 -1.97
C TYR A 570 -16.89 -1.90 -2.78
N PRO A 571 -16.95 -2.50 -3.99
CA PRO A 571 -15.84 -2.48 -4.94
C PRO A 571 -15.30 -1.06 -5.20
N SER A 572 -13.98 -0.93 -5.39
CA SER A 572 -13.32 0.39 -5.54
C SER A 572 -13.74 1.15 -6.81
N ASP A 573 -14.28 0.47 -7.81
CA ASP A 573 -14.84 1.04 -9.04
C ASP A 573 -16.27 1.58 -8.85
N TRP A 574 -16.90 1.38 -7.67
CA TRP A 574 -18.21 1.94 -7.30
C TRP A 574 -18.09 3.33 -6.66
N VAL A 575 -17.32 4.22 -7.30
CA VAL A 575 -16.98 5.55 -6.76
C VAL A 575 -18.23 6.36 -6.42
N THR A 576 -19.28 6.27 -7.24
CA THR A 576 -20.54 6.98 -7.01
C THR A 576 -21.20 6.57 -5.69
N MET A 577 -21.30 5.27 -5.41
CA MET A 577 -21.85 4.74 -4.17
C MET A 577 -20.97 5.10 -2.96
N ILE A 578 -19.65 4.96 -3.10
CA ILE A 578 -18.68 5.31 -2.03
C ILE A 578 -18.77 6.81 -1.69
N MET A 579 -18.91 7.68 -2.68
CA MET A 579 -19.04 9.13 -2.46
C MET A 579 -20.36 9.50 -1.78
N VAL A 580 -21.46 8.83 -2.12
CA VAL A 580 -22.75 9.02 -1.43
C VAL A 580 -22.66 8.54 0.02
N GLN A 581 -22.09 7.36 0.26
CA GLN A 581 -21.85 6.85 1.60
C GLN A 581 -21.02 7.84 2.44
N ASN A 582 -19.91 8.34 1.89
CA ASN A 582 -19.05 9.31 2.56
C ASN A 582 -19.80 10.63 2.85
N ARG A 583 -20.63 11.13 1.94
CA ARG A 583 -21.45 12.32 2.17
C ARG A 583 -22.45 12.13 3.32
N VAL A 584 -23.12 10.97 3.37
CA VAL A 584 -24.08 10.65 4.45
C VAL A 584 -23.35 10.48 5.78
N PHE A 585 -22.21 9.80 5.79
CA PHE A 585 -21.39 9.64 7.00
C PHE A 585 -20.86 10.98 7.51
N LEU A 586 -20.41 11.87 6.61
CA LEU A 586 -20.00 13.23 6.95
C LEU A 586 -21.12 13.98 7.69
N GLN A 587 -22.35 13.93 7.17
CA GLN A 587 -23.49 14.58 7.80
C GLN A 587 -23.75 14.01 9.19
N ALA A 588 -23.83 12.68 9.31
CA ALA A 588 -24.04 12.00 10.59
C ALA A 588 -22.93 12.32 11.62
N ILE A 589 -21.66 12.29 11.20
CA ILE A 589 -20.51 12.62 12.06
C ILE A 589 -20.63 14.04 12.61
N ASN A 590 -21.00 15.03 11.78
CA ASN A 590 -21.18 16.42 12.23
C ASN A 590 -22.34 16.54 13.23
N THR A 591 -23.48 15.89 12.98
CA THR A 591 -24.62 15.92 13.90
C THR A 591 -24.29 15.26 15.25
N TYR A 592 -23.55 14.14 15.23
CA TYR A 592 -23.08 13.50 16.47
C TYR A 592 -22.02 14.34 17.18
N ALA A 593 -21.14 15.03 16.45
CA ALA A 593 -20.16 15.97 17.01
C ALA A 593 -20.83 17.14 17.75
N ASP A 594 -21.91 17.68 17.20
CA ASP A 594 -22.70 18.72 17.87
C ASP A 594 -23.38 18.20 19.13
N THR A 595 -23.93 16.99 19.09
CA THR A 595 -24.47 16.31 20.27
C THR A 595 -23.40 16.12 21.36
N MET A 596 -22.18 15.76 20.98
CA MET A 596 -21.06 15.63 21.90
C MET A 596 -20.68 16.96 22.56
N ASN A 597 -20.66 18.06 21.80
CA ASN A 597 -20.41 19.39 22.35
C ASN A 597 -21.45 19.79 23.39
N HIS A 598 -22.73 19.52 23.14
CA HIS A 598 -23.80 19.93 24.04
C HIS A 598 -23.92 19.09 25.31
N LYS A 599 -23.59 17.79 25.26
CA LYS A 599 -23.79 16.87 26.40
C LYS A 599 -22.52 16.44 27.16
N PHE A 600 -21.35 16.45 26.51
CA PHE A 600 -20.12 15.81 27.02
C PHE A 600 -18.88 16.73 27.02
N LEU A 601 -19.08 18.06 26.93
CA LEU A 601 -17.99 19.04 26.99
C LEU A 601 -17.74 19.55 28.41
N ASP A 602 -18.75 19.52 29.28
CA ASP A 602 -18.63 19.99 30.66
C ASP A 602 -17.69 19.10 31.47
N ASN A 603 -16.88 19.71 32.36
CA ASN A 603 -15.85 19.00 33.13
C ASN A 603 -16.39 17.86 34.01
N ASN A 604 -17.68 17.88 34.36
CA ASN A 604 -18.30 16.85 35.19
C ASN A 604 -18.81 15.63 34.38
N SER A 605 -18.88 15.73 33.05
CA SER A 605 -19.36 14.68 32.12
C SER A 605 -18.40 14.43 30.95
N PHE A 606 -17.12 14.79 31.12
CA PHE A 606 -16.14 14.71 30.04
C PHE A 606 -15.65 13.28 29.78
N GLU A 607 -16.07 12.70 28.67
CA GLU A 607 -15.72 11.32 28.27
C GLU A 607 -14.53 11.27 27.32
N VAL A 608 -13.31 11.15 27.87
CA VAL A 608 -12.05 11.19 27.11
C VAL A 608 -12.02 10.19 25.94
N GLN A 609 -12.50 8.96 26.15
CA GLN A 609 -12.45 7.92 25.12
C GLN A 609 -13.39 8.20 23.93
N LEU A 610 -14.56 8.78 24.18
CA LEU A 610 -15.52 9.13 23.14
C LEU A 610 -14.93 10.21 22.22
N TRP A 611 -14.37 11.27 22.81
CA TRP A 611 -13.66 12.33 22.09
C TRP A 611 -12.46 11.79 21.31
N ASN A 612 -11.69 10.88 21.89
CA ASN A 612 -10.55 10.25 21.21
C ASN A 612 -10.99 9.46 19.95
N ASN A 613 -12.05 8.65 20.07
CA ASN A 613 -12.60 7.90 18.96
C ASN A 613 -13.17 8.81 17.86
N TYR A 614 -13.81 9.92 18.23
CA TYR A 614 -14.25 10.94 17.28
C TYR A 614 -13.09 11.51 16.45
N PHE A 615 -12.00 11.96 17.08
CA PHE A 615 -10.86 12.52 16.35
C PHE A 615 -10.21 11.48 15.43
N HIS A 616 -10.02 10.24 15.91
CA HIS A 616 -9.49 9.17 15.08
C HIS A 616 -10.40 8.82 13.90
N LEU A 617 -11.72 8.85 14.08
CA LEU A 617 -12.68 8.67 12.98
C LEU A 617 -12.60 9.82 11.97
N ALA A 618 -12.58 11.06 12.45
CA ALA A 618 -12.53 12.25 11.60
C ALA A 618 -11.23 12.31 10.78
N VAL A 619 -10.10 11.94 11.39
CA VAL A 619 -8.82 11.79 10.68
C VAL A 619 -8.90 10.67 9.66
N ALA A 620 -9.37 9.47 10.04
CA ALA A 620 -9.50 8.33 9.12
C ALA A 620 -10.41 8.67 7.91
N PHE A 621 -11.45 9.47 8.13
CA PHE A 621 -12.30 9.97 7.05
C PHE A 621 -11.51 10.87 6.07
N ILE A 622 -10.63 11.73 6.56
CA ILE A 622 -9.84 12.62 5.71
C ILE A 622 -8.71 11.88 4.98
N THR A 623 -8.10 10.88 5.62
CA THR A 623 -6.91 10.16 5.11
C THR A 623 -7.26 9.00 4.18
N GLN A 624 -8.52 8.57 4.12
CA GLN A 624 -8.95 7.48 3.23
C GLN A 624 -8.58 7.69 1.76
N GLU A 625 -8.28 6.58 1.06
CA GLU A 625 -7.84 6.60 -0.35
C GLU A 625 -8.89 7.19 -1.30
N SER A 626 -10.18 6.93 -1.05
CA SER A 626 -11.28 7.42 -1.91
C SER A 626 -11.40 8.95 -1.95
N LEU A 627 -10.88 9.65 -0.94
CA LEU A 627 -10.85 11.12 -0.88
C LEU A 627 -9.48 11.71 -1.23
N GLN A 628 -8.47 10.90 -1.55
CA GLN A 628 -7.18 11.40 -2.03
C GLN A 628 -7.25 11.77 -3.52
N LEU A 629 -7.98 12.85 -3.81
CA LEU A 629 -8.29 13.33 -5.16
C LEU A 629 -7.05 13.61 -6.02
N GLN A 630 -5.87 13.78 -5.42
CA GLN A 630 -4.59 13.95 -6.10
C GLN A 630 -4.13 12.71 -6.87
N HIS A 631 -4.57 11.52 -6.48
CA HIS A 631 -4.23 10.27 -7.17
C HIS A 631 -5.18 9.96 -8.35
N PHE A 632 -6.29 10.68 -8.45
CA PHE A 632 -7.25 10.51 -9.54
C PHE A 632 -6.84 11.25 -10.80
N SER A 633 -7.36 10.76 -11.94
CA SER A 633 -7.20 11.48 -13.21
C SER A 633 -7.77 12.90 -13.09
N PRO A 634 -7.18 13.92 -13.76
CA PRO A 634 -7.68 15.29 -13.70
C PRO A 634 -9.17 15.38 -14.04
N THR A 635 -9.63 14.59 -15.01
CA THR A 635 -11.04 14.52 -15.41
C THR A 635 -11.93 13.99 -14.29
N LYS A 636 -11.55 12.89 -13.63
CA LYS A 636 -12.28 12.31 -12.50
C LYS A 636 -12.32 13.26 -11.31
N ARG A 637 -11.17 13.86 -10.96
CA ARG A 637 -11.05 14.88 -9.91
C ARG A 637 -12.00 16.06 -10.13
N SER A 638 -11.98 16.68 -11.33
CA SER A 638 -12.86 17.83 -11.58
C SER A 638 -14.35 17.46 -11.58
N LYS A 639 -14.73 16.24 -11.99
CA LYS A 639 -16.12 15.74 -11.90
C LYS A 639 -16.57 15.60 -10.44
N ILE A 640 -15.75 14.98 -9.60
CA ILE A 640 -16.05 14.79 -8.16
C ILE A 640 -16.17 16.15 -7.47
N LEU A 641 -15.19 17.04 -7.65
CA LEU A 641 -15.19 18.37 -7.04
C LEU A 641 -16.38 19.22 -7.48
N ALA A 642 -16.81 19.11 -8.74
CA ALA A 642 -17.96 19.85 -9.25
C ALA A 642 -19.29 19.38 -8.62
N LYS A 643 -19.37 18.13 -8.17
CA LYS A 643 -20.61 17.52 -7.65
C LYS A 643 -20.67 17.51 -6.12
N TYR A 644 -19.59 17.12 -5.45
CA TYR A 644 -19.56 16.91 -3.99
C TYR A 644 -18.75 17.98 -3.25
N GLY A 645 -17.99 18.83 -3.96
CA GLY A 645 -16.97 19.66 -3.35
C GLY A 645 -15.81 18.84 -2.79
N ASP A 646 -14.93 19.48 -2.01
CA ASP A 646 -13.88 18.78 -1.29
C ASP A 646 -14.32 18.52 0.17
N MET A 647 -14.81 17.30 0.42
CA MET A 647 -15.30 16.87 1.73
C MET A 647 -14.21 16.92 2.82
N ARG A 648 -12.92 16.82 2.45
CA ARG A 648 -11.81 16.86 3.42
C ARG A 648 -11.71 18.22 4.10
N ARG A 649 -12.05 19.29 3.39
CA ARG A 649 -12.07 20.65 3.95
C ARG A 649 -13.13 20.80 5.04
N LEU A 650 -14.33 20.25 4.81
CA LEU A 650 -15.45 20.35 5.74
C LEU A 650 -15.12 19.67 7.07
N ILE A 651 -14.61 18.43 7.04
CA ILE A 651 -14.16 17.77 8.28
C ILE A 651 -12.93 18.46 8.87
N GLY A 652 -11.99 18.92 8.06
CA GLY A 652 -10.80 19.62 8.56
C GLY A 652 -11.16 20.85 9.40
N PHE A 653 -12.15 21.63 8.97
CA PHE A 653 -12.71 22.73 9.75
C PHE A 653 -13.44 22.25 11.00
N ALA A 654 -14.23 21.16 10.91
CA ALA A 654 -14.90 20.59 12.07
C ALA A 654 -13.90 20.10 13.13
N ILE A 655 -12.82 19.41 12.75
CA ILE A 655 -11.75 18.99 13.67
C ILE A 655 -11.12 20.19 14.37
N ARG A 656 -10.80 21.24 13.60
CA ARG A 656 -10.23 22.48 14.14
C ARG A 656 -11.17 23.10 15.18
N ASP A 657 -12.43 23.26 14.84
CA ASP A 657 -13.41 23.91 15.72
C ASP A 657 -13.67 23.07 16.97
N MET A 658 -13.76 21.76 16.84
CA MET A 658 -13.85 20.82 17.96
C MET A 658 -12.62 20.87 18.87
N TRP A 659 -11.42 20.93 18.28
CA TRP A 659 -10.17 21.03 19.03
C TRP A 659 -10.13 22.28 19.92
N TYR A 660 -10.51 23.44 19.37
CA TYR A 660 -10.50 24.69 20.15
C TYR A 660 -11.55 24.70 21.27
N LYS A 661 -12.68 24.00 21.11
CA LYS A 661 -13.72 23.87 22.16
C LYS A 661 -13.25 23.07 23.39
N LEU A 662 -12.27 22.17 23.27
CA LEU A 662 -11.79 21.32 24.37
C LEU A 662 -11.17 22.07 25.56
N GLY A 663 -10.77 23.33 25.39
CA GLY A 663 -10.22 24.15 26.49
C GLY A 663 -9.04 23.48 27.22
N LYS A 664 -9.21 23.21 28.52
CA LYS A 664 -8.17 22.61 29.39
C LYS A 664 -7.97 21.11 29.15
N ASN A 665 -8.93 20.42 28.54
CA ASN A 665 -8.90 18.97 28.35
C ASN A 665 -7.98 18.53 27.19
N LYS A 666 -7.47 19.50 26.40
CA LYS A 666 -6.53 19.27 25.29
C LYS A 666 -5.30 18.45 25.70
N ILE A 667 -4.79 18.65 26.93
CA ILE A 667 -3.59 17.97 27.42
C ILE A 667 -3.74 16.44 27.46
N CYS A 668 -4.95 15.92 27.64
CA CYS A 668 -5.23 14.48 27.66
C CYS A 668 -5.00 13.81 26.29
N PHE A 669 -4.98 14.60 25.21
CA PHE A 669 -4.87 14.12 23.83
C PHE A 669 -3.46 14.31 23.24
N ILE A 670 -2.59 15.11 23.88
CA ILE A 670 -1.20 15.37 23.50
C ILE A 670 -0.32 14.33 24.23
N PRO A 671 -0.32 13.08 23.75
CA PRO A 671 0.52 12.73 22.61
C PRO A 671 -0.21 12.02 21.45
N GLY A 672 -1.34 11.36 21.73
CA GLY A 672 -2.03 10.46 20.79
C GLY A 672 -2.53 11.13 19.50
N MET A 673 -2.82 12.44 19.54
CA MET A 673 -3.34 13.19 18.39
C MET A 673 -2.26 13.78 17.48
N VAL A 674 -0.98 13.75 17.88
CA VAL A 674 0.10 14.34 17.08
C VAL A 674 0.25 13.63 15.73
N GLY A 675 0.26 12.29 15.72
CA GLY A 675 0.32 11.47 14.51
C GLY A 675 -0.89 11.68 13.57
N PRO A 676 -2.13 11.45 14.05
CA PRO A 676 -3.33 11.65 13.25
C PRO A 676 -3.45 13.06 12.63
N ILE A 677 -3.10 14.12 13.38
CA ILE A 677 -3.12 15.48 12.82
C ILE A 677 -2.02 15.69 11.80
N LEU A 678 -0.84 15.09 12.02
CA LEU A 678 0.26 15.15 11.07
C LEU A 678 -0.11 14.52 9.73
N GLU A 679 -0.71 13.32 9.73
CA GLU A 679 -1.21 12.65 8.52
C GLU A 679 -2.09 13.58 7.68
N MET A 680 -3.02 14.30 8.33
CA MET A 680 -3.89 15.27 7.64
C MET A 680 -3.13 16.46 7.06
N THR A 681 -2.10 16.96 7.75
CA THR A 681 -1.33 18.11 7.26
C THR A 681 -0.46 17.77 6.06
N LEU A 682 -0.06 16.50 5.92
CA LEU A 682 0.76 16.04 4.80
C LEU A 682 -0.02 15.94 3.49
N ILE A 683 -1.35 15.91 3.53
CA ILE A 683 -2.23 15.91 2.35
C ILE A 683 -2.01 17.22 1.55
N PRO A 684 -1.79 17.16 0.22
CA PRO A 684 -1.51 18.32 -0.63
C PRO A 684 -2.75 19.15 -0.96
N GLU A 685 -3.39 19.69 0.07
CA GLU A 685 -4.56 20.57 0.01
C GLU A 685 -4.29 21.82 0.87
N GLU A 686 -4.33 23.01 0.27
CA GLU A 686 -3.82 24.24 0.88
C GLU A 686 -4.71 24.76 2.02
N GLU A 687 -6.03 24.68 1.87
CA GLU A 687 -6.98 25.28 2.82
C GLU A 687 -7.13 24.41 4.08
N LEU A 688 -7.04 23.10 3.95
CA LEU A 688 -6.94 22.09 5.01
C LEU A 688 -5.66 22.31 5.80
N ARG A 689 -4.50 22.43 5.14
CA ARG A 689 -3.22 22.73 5.81
C ARG A 689 -3.29 24.04 6.59
N ARG A 690 -3.86 25.09 5.98
CA ARG A 690 -4.04 26.39 6.63
C ARG A 690 -4.91 26.29 7.89
N ALA A 691 -5.87 25.37 7.92
CA ALA A 691 -6.74 25.15 9.07
C ALA A 691 -6.12 24.26 10.16
N THR A 692 -5.31 23.27 9.79
CA THR A 692 -4.82 22.23 10.71
C THR A 692 -3.44 22.54 11.29
N ILE A 693 -2.54 23.19 10.55
CA ILE A 693 -1.20 23.57 11.05
C ILE A 693 -1.26 24.43 12.34
N PRO A 694 -2.17 25.41 12.49
CA PRO A 694 -2.35 26.16 13.72
C PRO A 694 -2.59 25.31 14.98
N ILE A 695 -3.13 24.09 14.83
CA ILE A 695 -3.41 23.17 15.94
C ILE A 695 -2.10 22.74 16.63
N PHE A 696 -1.00 22.56 15.88
CA PHE A 696 0.28 22.20 16.47
C PHE A 696 0.84 23.29 17.39
N PHE A 697 0.64 24.57 17.06
CA PHE A 697 1.03 25.67 17.95
C PHE A 697 0.22 25.69 19.23
N ASP A 698 -1.08 25.45 19.12
CA ASP A 698 -1.96 25.35 20.28
C ASP A 698 -1.60 24.13 21.16
N MET A 699 -1.21 22.99 20.57
CA MET A 699 -0.69 21.84 21.31
C MET A 699 0.58 22.18 22.10
N MET A 700 1.56 22.83 21.46
CA MET A 700 2.79 23.27 22.12
C MET A 700 2.51 24.25 23.26
N GLN A 701 1.65 25.24 23.02
CA GLN A 701 1.28 26.23 24.04
C GLN A 701 0.54 25.57 25.21
N CYS A 702 -0.37 24.63 24.94
CA CYS A 702 -1.11 23.91 25.96
C CYS A 702 -0.18 23.06 26.86
N GLU A 703 0.77 22.32 26.27
CA GLU A 703 1.72 21.52 27.04
C GLU A 703 2.68 22.39 27.86
N HIS A 704 3.15 23.51 27.29
CA HIS A 704 4.01 24.46 27.98
C HIS A 704 3.30 25.11 29.16
N ASN A 705 2.04 25.54 29.00
CA ASN A 705 1.25 26.12 30.08
C ASN A 705 0.99 25.13 31.23
N HIS A 706 0.94 23.81 30.96
CA HIS A 706 0.66 22.79 31.95
C HIS A 706 1.93 22.23 32.65
N SER A 707 3.01 22.01 31.89
CA SER A 707 4.21 21.30 32.36
C SER A 707 5.49 22.13 32.34
N GLY A 708 5.43 23.38 31.86
CA GLY A 708 6.58 24.28 31.71
C GLY A 708 7.54 23.90 30.56
N ASN A 709 7.28 22.79 29.85
CA ASN A 709 8.03 22.34 28.67
C ASN A 709 7.08 21.71 27.65
N PHE A 710 7.55 21.42 26.43
CA PHE A 710 6.75 20.77 25.38
C PHE A 710 7.41 19.47 24.87
N ARG A 711 8.17 18.79 25.74
CA ARG A 711 8.99 17.64 25.32
C ARG A 711 8.16 16.45 24.84
N LYS A 712 6.94 16.26 25.35
CA LYS A 712 6.09 15.13 24.90
C LYS A 712 5.64 15.36 23.47
N PHE A 713 5.13 16.55 23.15
CA PHE A 713 4.79 16.94 21.79
C PHE A 713 6.01 16.85 20.87
N GLU A 714 7.15 17.40 21.29
CA GLU A 714 8.39 17.38 20.50
C GLU A 714 8.85 15.94 20.17
N ASN A 715 8.77 15.02 21.14
CA ASN A 715 9.15 13.62 20.92
C ASN A 715 8.21 12.96 19.90
N GLU A 716 6.90 13.12 20.07
CA GLU A 716 5.91 12.48 19.20
C GLU A 716 5.93 13.04 17.78
N ILE A 717 6.07 14.37 17.59
CA ILE A 717 6.08 14.96 16.26
C ILE A 717 7.30 14.48 15.47
N ILE A 718 8.47 14.34 16.12
CA ILE A 718 9.69 13.80 15.49
C ILE A 718 9.48 12.34 15.09
N LEU A 719 8.94 11.52 16.00
CA LEU A 719 8.70 10.09 15.74
C LEU A 719 7.70 9.87 14.59
N LYS A 720 6.60 10.61 14.60
CA LYS A 720 5.54 10.49 13.60
C LYS A 720 5.95 11.07 12.26
N LEU A 721 6.64 12.22 12.24
CA LEU A 721 7.12 12.81 10.99
C LEU A 721 8.12 11.92 10.27
N ASP A 722 9.01 11.26 11.02
CA ASP A 722 9.93 10.27 10.46
C ASP A 722 9.18 9.11 9.78
N HIS A 723 8.17 8.56 10.45
CA HIS A 723 7.36 7.46 9.92
C HIS A 723 6.54 7.86 8.68
N GLU A 724 5.86 9.00 8.74
CA GLU A 724 4.97 9.44 7.66
C GLU A 724 5.74 9.82 6.39
N VAL A 725 6.89 10.50 6.51
CA VAL A 725 7.70 10.86 5.35
C VAL A 725 8.37 9.63 4.72
N GLU A 726 8.76 8.64 5.53
CA GLU A 726 9.21 7.33 5.05
C GLU A 726 8.08 6.57 4.32
N GLY A 727 6.84 6.65 4.84
CA GLY A 727 5.65 6.03 4.25
C GLY A 727 5.15 6.68 2.97
N GLY A 728 5.76 7.79 2.54
CA GLY A 728 5.44 8.44 1.27
C GLY A 728 4.78 9.81 1.39
N GLY A 729 4.62 10.34 2.61
CA GLY A 729 3.98 11.62 2.90
C GLY A 729 4.90 12.84 2.69
N GLY A 730 4.28 14.00 2.50
CA GLY A 730 4.96 15.30 2.34
C GLY A 730 5.30 15.68 0.90
N ASP A 731 5.09 16.96 0.57
CA ASP A 731 5.44 17.58 -0.71
C ASP A 731 6.37 18.80 -0.50
N GLU A 732 7.05 19.24 -1.56
CA GLU A 732 7.93 20.43 -1.50
C GLU A 732 7.18 21.68 -1.02
N ARG A 733 5.87 21.78 -1.26
CA ARG A 733 5.04 22.92 -0.85
C ARG A 733 4.76 22.96 0.65
N TYR A 734 4.86 21.83 1.34
CA TYR A 734 4.79 21.79 2.80
C TYR A 734 5.93 22.60 3.43
N MET A 735 7.06 22.75 2.70
CA MET A 735 8.17 23.61 3.09
C MET A 735 7.85 25.10 2.94
N ASP A 736 6.96 25.55 2.05
CA ASP A 736 6.66 27.00 1.98
C ASP A 736 5.86 27.51 3.19
N MET A 737 5.27 26.60 3.98
CA MET A 737 4.62 26.92 5.25
C MET A 737 5.61 27.03 6.44
N ARG A 738 6.93 26.94 6.16
CA ARG A 738 8.09 27.05 7.09
C ARG A 738 8.06 28.21 8.06
N ALA A 739 7.41 29.32 7.71
CA ALA A 739 7.43 30.54 8.52
C ALA A 739 6.79 30.35 9.91
N HIS A 740 5.98 29.30 10.11
CA HIS A 740 5.26 29.10 11.35
C HIS A 740 5.97 28.12 12.30
N PHE A 741 6.67 27.08 11.83
CA PHE A 741 7.24 26.03 12.70
C PHE A 741 8.57 26.39 13.37
N VAL A 742 8.83 25.81 14.54
CA VAL A 742 10.10 25.94 15.29
C VAL A 742 11.27 25.42 14.45
N THR A 743 12.42 26.10 14.49
CA THR A 743 13.66 25.80 13.71
C THR A 743 14.05 24.31 13.70
N LEU A 744 13.80 23.59 14.79
CA LEU A 744 14.09 22.16 14.93
C LEU A 744 13.22 21.28 14.01
N VAL A 745 11.90 21.51 13.96
CA VAL A 745 10.98 20.74 13.10
C VAL A 745 11.22 21.06 11.63
N THR A 746 11.48 22.33 11.32
CA THR A 746 11.85 22.76 9.96
C THR A 746 13.14 22.08 9.50
N GLY A 747 14.19 22.05 10.33
CA GLY A 747 15.45 21.40 9.98
C GLY A 747 15.34 19.87 9.87
N LEU A 748 14.42 19.23 10.59
CA LEU A 748 14.14 17.80 10.46
C LEU A 748 13.40 17.49 9.15
N LEU A 749 12.34 18.25 8.87
CA LEU A 749 11.52 18.09 7.67
C LEU A 749 12.35 18.26 6.39
N GLU A 750 13.26 19.26 6.36
CA GLU A 750 14.17 19.48 5.23
C GLU A 750 14.98 18.22 4.91
N ARG A 751 15.60 17.62 5.93
CA ARG A 751 16.42 16.42 5.77
C ARG A 751 15.57 15.19 5.44
N LEU A 752 14.39 15.03 6.02
CA LEU A 752 13.49 13.91 5.74
C LEU A 752 12.94 13.96 4.29
N LEU A 753 12.65 15.15 3.76
CA LEU A 753 12.24 15.30 2.36
C LEU A 753 13.41 15.02 1.39
N ASP A 754 14.62 15.47 1.73
CA ASP A 754 15.85 15.08 1.00
C ASP A 754 16.07 13.57 1.02
N TYR A 755 15.77 12.91 2.14
CA TYR A 755 15.82 11.46 2.25
C TYR A 755 14.76 10.79 1.37
N ARG A 756 13.51 11.26 1.40
CA ARG A 756 12.40 10.72 0.61
C ARG A 756 12.66 10.77 -0.89
N THR A 757 13.09 11.93 -1.41
CA THR A 757 13.37 12.11 -2.85
C THR A 757 14.43 11.14 -3.36
N VAL A 758 15.43 10.86 -2.52
CA VAL A 758 16.52 9.94 -2.84
C VAL A 758 16.15 8.47 -2.63
N MET A 759 15.17 8.16 -1.77
CA MET A 759 14.72 6.78 -1.56
C MET A 759 13.89 6.24 -2.72
N SER A 760 13.28 7.10 -3.55
CA SER A 760 12.66 6.70 -4.82
C SER A 760 13.67 6.44 -5.95
N ASP A 761 14.92 6.89 -5.80
CA ASP A 761 15.97 6.69 -6.80
C ASP A 761 16.74 5.37 -6.52
N ASP A 762 17.10 4.64 -7.57
CA ASP A 762 17.93 3.42 -7.48
C ASP A 762 19.38 3.68 -7.00
N SER A 763 19.71 4.94 -6.71
CA SER A 763 21.07 5.38 -6.39
C SER A 763 21.46 5.09 -4.93
N ARG A 764 22.05 3.90 -4.71
CA ARG A 764 22.56 3.43 -3.39
C ARG A 764 23.43 4.46 -2.65
N ASN A 765 24.31 5.16 -3.37
CA ASN A 765 25.23 6.14 -2.78
C ASN A 765 24.51 7.38 -2.21
N ASN A 766 23.48 7.85 -2.90
CA ASN A 766 22.69 8.98 -2.42
C ASN A 766 21.89 8.55 -1.19
N ARG A 767 21.29 7.34 -1.20
CA ARG A 767 20.58 6.78 -0.04
C ARG A 767 21.47 6.72 1.20
N MET A 768 22.70 6.24 1.07
CA MET A 768 23.69 6.23 2.17
C MET A 768 24.03 7.65 2.67
N SER A 769 24.23 8.60 1.76
CA SER A 769 24.58 9.99 2.11
C SER A 769 23.43 10.70 2.86
N CYS A 770 22.20 10.57 2.37
CA CYS A 770 21.03 11.11 3.06
C CYS A 770 20.82 10.44 4.42
N THR A 771 20.99 9.11 4.51
CA THR A 771 20.92 8.38 5.79
C THR A 771 21.89 8.96 6.82
N VAL A 772 23.13 9.27 6.43
CA VAL A 772 24.13 9.88 7.31
C VAL A 772 23.81 11.34 7.66
N ASN A 773 23.21 12.10 6.74
CA ASN A 773 22.75 13.47 7.04
C ASN A 773 21.66 13.46 8.12
N LEU A 774 20.70 12.52 8.05
CA LEU A 774 19.69 12.32 9.10
C LEU A 774 20.34 11.84 10.40
N LEU A 775 21.27 10.90 10.31
CA LEU A 775 22.00 10.38 11.46
C LEU A 775 22.72 11.52 12.22
N ASN A 776 23.43 12.39 11.49
CA ASN A 776 24.11 13.54 12.09
C ASN A 776 23.10 14.50 12.73
N PHE A 777 21.97 14.76 12.08
CA PHE A 777 20.92 15.59 12.67
C PHE A 777 20.38 14.99 13.97
N TYR A 778 20.00 13.71 13.99
CA TYR A 778 19.51 13.03 15.19
C TYR A 778 20.54 13.02 16.33
N LYS A 779 21.84 12.98 15.99
CA LYS A 779 22.92 13.14 16.95
C LYS A 779 22.98 14.56 17.50
N ASP A 780 22.89 15.58 16.65
CA ASP A 780 22.95 17.00 17.06
C ASP A 780 21.78 17.37 17.98
N ILE A 781 20.59 16.81 17.73
CA ILE A 781 19.42 16.97 18.61
C ILE A 781 19.38 15.99 19.80
N ASN A 782 20.44 15.19 20.00
CA ASN A 782 20.58 14.20 21.08
C ASN A 782 19.40 13.19 21.18
N ARG A 783 18.90 12.68 20.06
CA ARG A 783 17.83 11.67 20.00
C ARG A 783 18.38 10.27 19.72
N GLU A 784 18.86 9.63 20.78
CA GLU A 784 19.57 8.33 20.68
C GLU A 784 18.74 7.21 20.05
N GLY A 785 17.45 7.08 20.35
CA GLY A 785 16.60 6.02 19.79
C GLY A 785 16.49 6.05 18.26
N MET A 786 16.23 7.24 17.69
CA MET A 786 16.18 7.42 16.23
C MET A 786 17.56 7.31 15.61
N TYR A 787 18.58 7.86 16.26
CA TYR A 787 19.96 7.70 15.83
C TYR A 787 20.35 6.23 15.67
N ILE A 788 20.03 5.38 16.66
CA ILE A 788 20.33 3.94 16.58
C ILE A 788 19.51 3.28 15.46
N ARG A 789 18.21 3.59 15.31
CA ARG A 789 17.39 3.04 14.21
C ARG A 789 18.02 3.34 12.84
N TYR A 790 18.51 4.56 12.62
CA TYR A 790 19.18 4.96 11.38
C TYR A 790 20.59 4.38 11.23
N LEU A 791 21.30 4.06 12.32
CA LEU A 791 22.54 3.27 12.25
C LEU A 791 22.27 1.87 11.66
N TYR A 792 21.20 1.21 12.08
CA TYR A 792 20.87 -0.12 11.55
C TYR A 792 20.41 -0.06 10.08
N LYS A 793 19.61 0.95 9.70
CA LYS A 793 19.28 1.18 8.27
C LYS A 793 20.54 1.40 7.43
N LEU A 794 21.51 2.19 7.94
CA LEU A 794 22.78 2.42 7.25
C LEU A 794 23.63 1.14 7.17
N ARG A 795 23.67 0.34 8.24
CA ARG A 795 24.34 -0.97 8.24
C ARG A 795 23.76 -1.87 7.15
N ASP A 796 22.45 -1.94 7.03
CA ASP A 796 21.79 -2.81 6.05
C ASP A 796 22.14 -2.37 4.62
N LEU A 797 22.13 -1.06 4.34
CA LEU A 797 22.63 -0.52 3.07
C LEU A 797 24.11 -0.89 2.82
N HIS A 798 24.95 -0.89 3.86
CA HIS A 798 26.34 -1.32 3.72
C HIS A 798 26.47 -2.82 3.43
N LEU A 799 25.62 -3.67 4.01
CA LEU A 799 25.61 -5.11 3.72
C LEU A 799 25.19 -5.38 2.28
N ASP A 800 24.17 -4.68 1.77
CA ASP A 800 23.75 -4.73 0.35
C ASP A 800 24.85 -4.24 -0.61
N GLY A 801 25.71 -3.35 -0.13
CA GLY A 801 26.86 -2.83 -0.87
C GLY A 801 28.15 -3.64 -0.72
N GLU A 802 28.13 -4.73 0.07
CA GLU A 802 29.31 -5.51 0.53
C GLU A 802 30.40 -4.64 1.20
N ASN A 803 30.00 -3.52 1.78
CA ASN A 803 30.87 -2.57 2.49
C ASN A 803 31.00 -2.98 3.97
N TYR A 804 31.58 -4.15 4.23
CA TYR A 804 31.66 -4.71 5.59
C TYR A 804 32.44 -3.81 6.56
N THR A 805 33.44 -3.07 6.06
CA THR A 805 34.24 -2.16 6.91
C THR A 805 33.41 -1.01 7.48
N GLU A 806 32.59 -0.40 6.64
CA GLU A 806 31.69 0.71 6.99
C GLU A 806 30.53 0.21 7.86
N ALA A 807 30.00 -0.99 7.58
CA ALA A 807 28.99 -1.65 8.42
C ALA A 807 29.51 -1.86 9.87
N ALA A 808 30.76 -2.31 10.02
CA ALA A 808 31.40 -2.49 11.31
C ALA A 808 31.58 -1.15 12.07
N TYR A 809 32.02 -0.09 11.37
CA TYR A 809 32.10 1.25 11.98
C TYR A 809 30.75 1.81 12.40
N THR A 810 29.71 1.50 11.64
CA THR A 810 28.33 1.90 11.96
C THR A 810 27.88 1.26 13.28
N LEU A 811 28.09 -0.05 13.45
CA LEU A 811 27.81 -0.75 14.72
C LEU A 811 28.71 -0.28 15.87
N LEU A 812 29.96 0.10 15.58
CA LEU A 812 30.86 0.66 16.58
C LEU A 812 30.29 1.95 17.18
N LEU A 813 29.57 2.77 16.42
CA LEU A 813 28.89 3.95 16.95
C LEU A 813 27.79 3.59 17.96
N HIS A 814 27.02 2.53 17.71
CA HIS A 814 26.05 2.03 18.68
C HIS A 814 26.74 1.54 19.95
N SER A 815 27.84 0.77 19.82
CA SER A 815 28.58 0.26 20.98
C SER A 815 29.15 1.35 21.90
N LYS A 816 29.41 2.56 21.36
CA LYS A 816 29.92 3.72 22.11
C LYS A 816 28.85 4.35 23.01
N LEU A 817 27.57 4.18 22.69
CA LEU A 817 26.45 4.66 23.51
C LEU A 817 26.19 3.74 24.71
N LEU A 818 26.51 2.45 24.58
CA LEU A 818 26.30 1.45 25.64
C LEU A 818 27.38 1.52 26.72
N LYS A 819 27.00 1.25 27.98
CA LYS A 819 27.93 1.11 29.11
C LYS A 819 28.22 -0.36 29.42
N TRP A 820 29.33 -0.63 30.08
CA TRP A 820 29.65 -1.97 30.60
C TRP A 820 28.94 -2.18 31.94
N SER A 821 27.60 -2.23 31.93
CA SER A 821 26.76 -2.38 33.11
C SER A 821 25.73 -3.51 32.92
N GLU A 822 25.25 -4.07 34.03
CA GLU A 822 24.15 -5.05 34.05
C GLU A 822 22.77 -4.39 34.02
N GLU A 823 22.70 -3.05 33.85
CA GLU A 823 21.46 -2.31 33.69
C GLU A 823 20.71 -2.78 32.43
N GLN A 824 19.38 -2.84 32.50
CA GLN A 824 18.57 -3.21 31.35
C GLN A 824 18.65 -2.14 30.26
N CYS A 825 18.67 -2.57 29.00
CA CYS A 825 18.59 -1.65 27.86
C CYS A 825 17.21 -0.96 27.84
N THR A 826 17.20 0.36 27.88
CA THR A 826 15.98 1.18 27.79
C THR A 826 15.39 1.26 26.37
N LEU A 827 16.17 0.90 25.35
CA LEU A 827 15.80 0.98 23.94
C LEU A 827 15.73 -0.44 23.33
N GLN A 828 14.54 -1.04 23.35
CA GLN A 828 14.26 -2.32 22.67
C GLN A 828 14.03 -2.06 21.17
N LEU A 829 15.06 -2.24 20.36
CA LEU A 829 14.91 -2.46 18.91
C LEU A 829 14.74 -3.97 18.68
N ASP A 830 13.51 -4.47 18.59
CA ASP A 830 13.12 -5.84 18.14
C ASP A 830 13.93 -7.06 18.70
N PHE A 831 14.75 -6.90 19.74
CA PHE A 831 15.41 -8.02 20.40
C PHE A 831 14.39 -8.68 21.34
N GLN A 832 13.86 -9.84 20.91
CA GLN A 832 12.83 -10.63 21.61
C GLN A 832 13.24 -11.15 23.01
N THR A 833 14.42 -10.78 23.54
CA THR A 833 14.90 -11.18 24.86
C THR A 833 15.39 -9.97 25.66
N PRO A 834 15.04 -9.86 26.97
CA PRO A 834 15.60 -8.82 27.84
C PRO A 834 17.11 -9.05 28.00
N GLN A 835 17.93 -8.16 27.44
CA GLN A 835 19.39 -8.20 27.52
C GLN A 835 19.91 -7.02 28.34
N SER A 836 20.94 -7.26 29.15
CA SER A 836 21.68 -6.17 29.82
C SER A 836 22.49 -5.36 28.81
N GLN A 837 22.79 -4.09 29.11
CA GLN A 837 23.61 -3.23 28.25
C GLN A 837 24.97 -3.88 27.93
N ARG A 838 25.54 -4.61 28.88
CA ARG A 838 26.72 -5.45 28.67
C ARG A 838 26.50 -6.53 27.62
N GLN A 839 25.48 -7.37 27.77
CA GLN A 839 25.22 -8.49 26.85
C GLN A 839 24.99 -8.02 25.41
N LEU A 840 24.22 -6.94 25.24
CA LEU A 840 24.02 -6.31 23.94
C LEU A 840 25.35 -5.80 23.36
N LYS A 841 26.17 -5.16 24.19
CA LYS A 841 27.48 -4.65 23.78
C LYS A 841 28.45 -5.78 23.37
N GLU A 842 28.46 -6.90 24.08
CA GLU A 842 29.25 -8.09 23.73
C GLU A 842 28.81 -8.67 22.37
N SER A 843 27.50 -8.88 22.18
CA SER A 843 26.94 -9.37 20.91
C SER A 843 27.26 -8.44 19.72
N LEU A 844 27.22 -7.12 19.95
CA LEU A 844 27.64 -6.14 18.96
C LEU A 844 29.12 -6.28 18.60
N TYR A 845 30.00 -6.47 19.58
CA TYR A 845 31.43 -6.65 19.31
C TYR A 845 31.71 -7.93 18.51
N ASP A 846 31.03 -9.05 18.79
CA ASP A 846 31.17 -10.27 18.00
C ASP A 846 30.78 -10.05 16.53
N THR A 847 29.69 -9.32 16.30
CA THR A 847 29.24 -8.95 14.95
C THR A 847 30.23 -8.00 14.26
N ILE A 848 30.73 -6.99 14.99
CA ILE A 848 31.74 -6.03 14.50
C ILE A 848 33.03 -6.77 14.10
N ILE A 849 33.49 -7.73 14.90
CA ILE A 849 34.69 -8.52 14.62
C ILE A 849 34.48 -9.34 13.34
N SER A 850 33.33 -10.01 13.19
CA SER A 850 33.00 -10.75 11.97
C SER A 850 33.01 -9.86 10.72
N TYR A 851 32.46 -8.64 10.81
CA TYR A 851 32.45 -7.68 9.70
C TYR A 851 33.85 -7.13 9.37
N PHE A 852 34.68 -6.81 10.37
CA PHE A 852 36.05 -6.39 10.12
C PHE A 852 36.92 -7.50 9.54
N ASP A 853 36.67 -8.76 9.89
CA ASP A 853 37.34 -9.93 9.31
C ASP A 853 37.00 -10.07 7.82
N LYS A 854 35.70 -10.04 7.47
CA LYS A 854 35.25 -10.00 6.07
C LYS A 854 35.79 -8.79 5.29
N GLY A 855 35.89 -7.65 5.96
CA GLY A 855 36.45 -6.40 5.42
C GLY A 855 37.98 -6.33 5.39
N LYS A 856 38.69 -7.34 5.87
CA LYS A 856 40.16 -7.44 5.95
C LYS A 856 40.84 -6.27 6.71
N VAL A 857 40.14 -5.56 7.60
CA VAL A 857 40.68 -4.45 8.41
C VAL A 857 41.10 -4.95 9.80
N ILE A 858 42.21 -5.68 9.79
CA ILE A 858 42.66 -6.52 10.91
C ILE A 858 43.19 -5.72 12.12
N PHE A 859 43.66 -4.49 11.91
CA PHE A 859 44.25 -3.67 12.98
C PHE A 859 43.22 -3.20 14.03
N LEU A 860 41.97 -2.93 13.62
CA LEU A 860 40.89 -2.54 14.55
C LEU A 860 40.44 -3.70 15.43
N ILE A 861 40.48 -4.91 14.90
CA ILE A 861 40.12 -6.13 15.62
C ILE A 861 41.02 -6.27 16.87
N ILE A 862 42.32 -6.02 16.72
CA ILE A 862 43.29 -6.02 17.82
C ILE A 862 42.99 -4.91 18.85
N CYS A 863 42.59 -3.73 18.40
CA CYS A 863 42.26 -2.61 19.29
C CYS A 863 40.94 -2.84 20.07
N SER A 864 39.91 -3.38 19.42
CA SER A 864 38.64 -3.79 20.05
C SER A 864 38.86 -4.91 21.06
N PHE A 865 39.69 -5.90 20.74
CA PHE A 865 40.06 -6.96 21.68
C PHE A 865 40.90 -6.46 22.86
N SER A 866 41.81 -5.49 22.64
CA SER A 866 42.59 -4.89 23.73
C SER A 866 41.71 -4.13 24.73
N PHE A 867 40.59 -3.55 24.26
CA PHE A 867 39.60 -2.87 25.10
C PHE A 867 38.72 -3.85 25.87
N LEU A 868 38.27 -4.95 25.23
CA LEU A 868 37.57 -6.07 25.89
C LEU A 868 38.45 -6.75 26.96
N ALA A 869 39.75 -6.89 26.71
CA ALA A 869 40.72 -7.50 27.63
C ALA A 869 41.03 -6.65 28.88
N PHE A 870 40.78 -5.33 28.84
CA PHE A 870 41.01 -4.41 29.96
C PHE A 870 39.82 -4.34 30.94
N CYS A 871 38.70 -5.01 30.65
CA CYS A 871 37.50 -5.00 31.47
C CYS A 871 37.60 -6.09 32.57
N PRO A 872 37.70 -5.73 33.87
CA PRO A 872 37.98 -6.70 34.94
C PRO A 872 36.96 -7.83 35.06
N PHE A 873 35.70 -7.59 34.68
CA PHE A 873 34.58 -8.53 34.76
C PHE A 873 34.47 -9.54 33.58
N VAL A 874 35.17 -9.31 32.46
CA VAL A 874 35.17 -10.20 31.27
C VAL A 874 36.46 -11.03 31.19
N TYR A 875 37.50 -10.61 31.91
CA TYR A 875 38.85 -11.17 31.90
C TYR A 875 38.92 -12.68 32.21
N PHE A 876 37.96 -13.23 32.96
CA PHE A 876 38.06 -14.60 33.48
C PHE A 876 37.55 -15.70 32.53
N ILE A 877 36.63 -15.40 31.60
CA ILE A 877 35.98 -16.42 30.74
C ILE A 877 36.55 -16.44 29.31
N TYR A 878 36.90 -15.29 28.74
CA TYR A 878 37.23 -15.18 27.31
C TYR A 878 38.73 -15.10 26.97
N LYS A 879 39.63 -15.15 27.96
CA LYS A 879 41.08 -14.95 27.78
C LYS A 879 41.72 -15.88 26.74
N PHE A 880 41.34 -17.15 26.71
CA PHE A 880 41.97 -18.16 25.85
C PHE A 880 41.47 -18.11 24.39
N LEU A 881 40.18 -17.80 24.19
CA LEU A 881 39.58 -17.70 22.86
C LEU A 881 40.03 -16.42 22.12
N LEU A 882 40.14 -15.30 22.85
CA LEU A 882 40.59 -14.01 22.34
C LEU A 882 42.05 -14.05 21.85
N GLN A 883 42.92 -14.70 22.62
CA GLN A 883 44.37 -14.71 22.37
C GLN A 883 44.72 -15.51 21.10
N ASN A 884 44.02 -16.62 20.84
CA ASN A 884 44.15 -17.39 19.60
C ASN A 884 43.65 -16.64 18.37
N GLN A 885 42.57 -15.87 18.48
CA GLN A 885 42.10 -15.03 17.38
C GLN A 885 43.05 -13.84 17.11
N GLN A 886 43.55 -13.17 18.16
CA GLN A 886 44.54 -12.10 18.02
C GLN A 886 45.82 -12.58 17.31
N ALA A 887 46.30 -13.79 17.60
CA ALA A 887 47.47 -14.37 16.93
C ALA A 887 47.26 -14.52 15.41
N LYS A 888 46.09 -15.04 14.98
CA LYS A 888 45.71 -15.14 13.56
C LYS A 888 45.71 -13.77 12.86
N PHE A 889 45.28 -12.73 13.57
CA PHE A 889 45.25 -11.37 13.05
C PHE A 889 46.64 -10.74 12.91
N TYR A 890 47.54 -10.94 13.87
CA TYR A 890 48.94 -10.52 13.73
C TYR A 890 49.63 -11.23 12.57
N GLU A 891 49.40 -12.54 12.43
CA GLU A 891 49.91 -13.32 11.29
C GLU A 891 49.35 -12.79 9.97
N SER A 892 48.06 -12.48 9.91
CA SER A 892 47.41 -11.94 8.73
C SER A 892 47.94 -10.56 8.33
N ILE A 893 48.26 -9.67 9.29
CA ILE A 893 48.85 -8.34 9.01
C ILE A 893 50.23 -8.45 8.34
N MET A 894 51.02 -9.44 8.76
CA MET A 894 52.41 -9.64 8.32
C MET A 894 52.53 -10.54 7.08
N LYS A 895 51.63 -11.51 6.88
CA LYS A 895 51.73 -12.49 5.79
C LYS A 895 50.78 -12.23 4.63
N ILE A 896 49.61 -11.63 4.86
CA ILE A 896 48.61 -11.42 3.80
C ILE A 896 48.84 -10.06 3.12
N LEU A 897 48.99 -10.08 1.80
CA LEU A 897 49.09 -8.87 0.98
C LEU A 897 47.75 -8.11 1.02
N ARG A 898 47.80 -6.84 1.41
CA ARG A 898 46.63 -5.96 1.48
C ARG A 898 46.69 -4.94 0.34
N PRO A 899 45.70 -4.91 -0.58
CA PRO A 899 45.67 -3.92 -1.64
C PRO A 899 45.62 -2.49 -1.08
N LYS A 900 46.37 -1.58 -1.69
CA LYS A 900 46.31 -0.14 -1.37
C LYS A 900 45.00 0.42 -1.95
N PRO A 901 44.15 1.10 -1.16
CA PRO A 901 43.01 1.82 -1.72
C PRO A 901 43.48 3.10 -2.41
N ASP A 902 42.88 3.40 -3.56
CA ASP A 902 42.97 4.70 -4.22
C ASP A 902 41.87 5.64 -3.74
N TYR A 903 42.09 6.95 -3.85
CA TYR A 903 41.15 7.97 -3.41
C TYR A 903 40.83 8.94 -4.55
N PHE A 904 39.55 9.28 -4.70
CA PHE A 904 39.04 10.12 -5.79
C PHE A 904 38.31 11.33 -5.23
N ALA A 905 38.69 12.53 -5.64
CA ALA A 905 37.93 13.74 -5.36
C ALA A 905 36.84 13.91 -6.43
N VAL A 906 35.60 14.05 -5.99
CA VAL A 906 34.41 14.24 -6.85
C VAL A 906 33.74 15.56 -6.49
N GLY A 907 33.67 16.49 -7.44
CA GLY A 907 32.95 17.75 -7.30
C GLY A 907 31.65 17.72 -8.09
N TYR A 908 30.53 18.07 -7.43
CA TYR A 908 29.21 18.19 -8.06
C TYR A 908 28.85 19.67 -8.15
N TYR A 909 28.69 20.20 -9.36
CA TYR A 909 28.46 21.63 -9.59
C TYR A 909 27.22 21.88 -10.45
N GLY A 910 26.54 23.01 -10.18
CA GLY A 910 25.32 23.43 -10.86
C GLY A 910 24.05 23.15 -10.05
N CYS A 911 23.03 23.98 -10.27
CA CYS A 911 21.75 23.95 -9.57
C CYS A 911 20.93 22.69 -9.86
N GLY A 912 21.29 21.92 -10.89
CA GLY A 912 20.63 20.65 -11.21
C GLY A 912 20.90 19.52 -10.21
N PHE A 913 21.86 19.65 -9.30
CA PHE A 913 22.09 18.67 -8.23
C PHE A 913 21.25 18.93 -6.97
N PRO A 914 20.89 17.87 -6.21
CA PRO A 914 20.31 17.98 -4.88
C PRO A 914 21.14 18.87 -3.95
N GLN A 915 20.51 19.55 -2.99
CA GLN A 915 21.17 20.54 -2.14
C GLN A 915 22.36 19.97 -1.35
N PHE A 916 22.30 18.69 -0.95
CA PHE A 916 23.40 18.04 -0.24
C PHE A 916 24.62 17.70 -1.11
N LEU A 917 24.48 17.67 -2.44
CA LEU A 917 25.59 17.50 -3.39
C LEU A 917 26.03 18.81 -4.04
N ARG A 918 25.09 19.73 -4.24
CA ARG A 918 25.27 20.96 -5.01
C ARG A 918 26.45 21.79 -4.52
N ASN A 919 27.38 22.05 -5.43
CA ASN A 919 28.59 22.85 -5.25
C ASN A 919 29.52 22.34 -4.13
N LYS A 920 29.52 21.03 -3.90
CA LYS A 920 30.36 20.36 -2.89
C LYS A 920 31.33 19.36 -3.50
N VAL A 921 32.44 19.14 -2.79
CA VAL A 921 33.48 18.17 -3.16
C VAL A 921 33.58 17.09 -2.10
N PHE A 922 33.63 15.83 -2.55
CA PHE A 922 33.71 14.65 -1.70
C PHE A 922 34.95 13.83 -2.05
N ILE A 923 35.69 13.34 -1.05
CA ILE A 923 36.75 12.34 -1.26
C ILE A 923 36.16 10.96 -1.11
N HIS A 924 36.19 10.16 -2.17
CA HIS A 924 35.77 8.76 -2.21
C HIS A 924 36.97 7.83 -2.05
N ARG A 925 36.87 6.86 -1.14
CA ARG A 925 37.77 5.72 -1.00
C ARG A 925 37.35 4.64 -1.99
N GLY A 926 38.23 4.29 -2.92
CA GLY A 926 38.04 3.22 -3.90
C GLY A 926 37.95 1.83 -3.26
N LYS A 927 37.27 0.90 -3.94
CA LYS A 927 37.26 -0.53 -3.63
C LYS A 927 38.64 -1.12 -3.92
N GLU A 928 38.84 -2.38 -3.53
CA GLU A 928 40.06 -3.11 -3.87
C GLU A 928 40.31 -3.04 -5.39
N TYR A 929 41.45 -2.47 -5.79
CA TYR A 929 41.89 -2.29 -7.18
C TYR A 929 41.01 -1.41 -8.08
N GLU A 930 40.06 -0.67 -7.52
CA GLU A 930 39.21 0.25 -8.29
C GLU A 930 40.04 1.40 -8.86
N ARG A 931 40.02 1.59 -10.18
CA ARG A 931 40.69 2.72 -10.84
C ARG A 931 39.74 3.88 -11.03
N ARG A 932 40.32 5.07 -11.24
CA ARG A 932 39.56 6.31 -11.44
C ARG A 932 38.62 6.21 -12.65
N GLU A 933 39.06 5.60 -13.74
CA GLU A 933 38.28 5.48 -14.98
C GLU A 933 37.03 4.62 -14.77
N ASP A 934 37.17 3.51 -14.03
CA ASP A 934 36.06 2.61 -13.69
C ASP A 934 35.05 3.32 -12.78
N PHE A 935 35.57 3.96 -11.72
CA PHE A 935 34.76 4.72 -10.77
C PHE A 935 34.02 5.88 -11.45
N GLN A 936 34.71 6.62 -12.32
CA GLN A 936 34.11 7.73 -13.07
C GLN A 936 33.03 7.24 -14.03
N SER A 937 33.25 6.12 -14.72
CA SER A 937 32.23 5.54 -15.62
C SER A 937 30.99 5.09 -14.85
N GLN A 938 31.19 4.47 -13.68
CA GLN A 938 30.09 4.12 -12.79
C GLN A 938 29.34 5.36 -12.29
N LEU A 939 30.05 6.44 -11.96
CA LEU A 939 29.46 7.69 -11.50
C LEU A 939 28.66 8.39 -12.61
N MET A 940 29.16 8.40 -13.85
CA MET A 940 28.43 8.98 -14.99
C MET A 940 27.20 8.16 -15.36
N SER A 941 27.22 6.83 -15.16
CA SER A 941 26.03 5.98 -15.30
C SER A 941 24.95 6.33 -14.27
N GLN A 942 25.35 6.72 -13.05
CA GLN A 942 24.42 7.19 -12.01
C GLN A 942 23.79 8.55 -12.34
N PHE A 943 24.50 9.42 -13.08
CA PHE A 943 24.01 10.74 -13.48
C PHE A 943 24.08 10.92 -15.01
N PRO A 944 23.14 10.35 -15.78
CA PRO A 944 23.17 10.41 -17.25
C PRO A 944 23.10 11.83 -17.83
N SER A 945 22.50 12.76 -17.07
CA SER A 945 22.36 14.18 -17.46
C SER A 945 23.57 15.03 -17.09
N ALA A 946 24.57 14.47 -16.38
CA ALA A 946 25.73 15.21 -15.94
C ALA A 946 26.78 15.33 -17.05
N VAL A 947 27.40 16.51 -17.13
CA VAL A 947 28.51 16.81 -18.03
C VAL A 947 29.82 16.63 -17.30
N ARG A 948 30.75 15.88 -17.90
CA ARG A 948 32.09 15.66 -17.34
C ARG A 948 32.95 16.92 -17.50
N LEU A 949 33.45 17.46 -16.39
CA LEU A 949 34.46 18.50 -16.40
C LEU A 949 35.86 17.88 -16.61
N ASN A 950 36.57 18.36 -17.63
CA ASN A 950 37.94 17.94 -17.92
C ASN A 950 39.00 18.76 -17.16
N ILE A 951 38.58 19.83 -16.47
CA ILE A 951 39.46 20.66 -15.64
C ILE A 951 39.49 20.12 -14.20
N THR A 952 40.62 20.26 -13.52
CA THR A 952 40.78 19.90 -12.09
C THR A 952 40.84 21.11 -11.16
N THR A 953 40.75 22.32 -11.71
CA THR A 953 40.54 23.56 -10.95
C THR A 953 39.09 23.70 -10.51
N MET A 954 38.86 24.42 -9.41
CA MET A 954 37.51 24.77 -8.99
C MET A 954 36.82 25.54 -10.14
N PRO A 955 35.59 25.16 -10.51
CA PRO A 955 34.86 25.85 -11.56
C PRO A 955 34.42 27.25 -11.12
N GLY A 956 34.25 28.15 -12.09
CA GLY A 956 33.72 29.50 -11.86
C GLY A 956 32.25 29.51 -11.48
N ASP A 957 31.74 30.68 -11.10
CA ASP A 957 30.36 30.85 -10.64
C ASP A 957 29.33 30.70 -11.79
N ASP A 958 29.77 30.84 -13.03
CA ASP A 958 29.03 30.53 -14.26
C ASP A 958 28.59 29.05 -14.30
N ILE A 959 29.47 28.13 -13.93
CA ILE A 959 29.18 26.69 -13.87
C ILE A 959 28.41 26.35 -12.58
N LYS A 960 28.78 26.93 -11.43
CA LYS A 960 28.13 26.64 -10.15
C LYS A 960 26.66 27.06 -10.08
N ASN A 961 26.29 28.13 -10.76
CA ASN A 961 24.92 28.68 -10.80
C ASN A 961 24.14 28.24 -12.05
N SER A 962 24.75 27.45 -12.93
CA SER A 962 24.08 26.90 -14.10
C SER A 962 23.00 25.88 -13.71
N ASN A 963 21.92 25.80 -14.49
CA ASN A 963 20.86 24.79 -14.28
C ASN A 963 21.29 23.37 -14.68
N MET A 964 22.43 23.20 -15.36
CA MET A 964 22.95 21.89 -15.76
C MET A 964 23.72 21.21 -14.62
N GLN A 965 23.95 19.90 -14.75
CA GLN A 965 24.74 19.10 -13.81
C GLN A 965 26.15 18.94 -14.34
N TYR A 966 27.17 19.29 -13.55
CA TYR A 966 28.58 19.12 -13.90
C TYR A 966 29.32 18.29 -12.85
N ILE A 967 30.07 17.27 -13.31
CA ILE A 967 30.85 16.39 -12.44
C ILE A 967 32.33 16.52 -12.76
N GLN A 968 33.11 16.83 -11.72
CA GLN A 968 34.57 16.80 -11.73
C GLN A 968 35.06 15.56 -10.98
N CYS A 969 36.02 14.81 -11.52
CA CYS A 969 36.59 13.62 -10.85
C CYS A 969 38.09 13.46 -11.12
N PHE A 970 38.91 13.38 -10.06
CA PHE A 970 40.36 13.19 -10.16
C PHE A 970 40.94 12.44 -8.94
N THR A 971 42.09 11.78 -9.11
CA THR A 971 42.75 11.01 -8.04
C THR A 971 43.51 11.92 -7.08
N VAL A 972 43.38 11.66 -5.78
CA VAL A 972 44.12 12.36 -4.71
C VAL A 972 45.00 11.40 -3.93
N GLN A 973 46.12 11.88 -3.40
CA GLN A 973 47.03 11.06 -2.61
C GLN A 973 46.79 11.26 -1.11
N PRO A 974 46.64 10.19 -0.32
CA PRO A 974 46.48 10.30 1.12
C PRO A 974 47.77 10.78 1.80
N VAL A 975 47.63 11.62 2.82
CA VAL A 975 48.76 12.11 3.63
C VAL A 975 48.86 11.29 4.91
N LEU A 976 50.04 10.74 5.17
CA LEU A 976 50.31 9.91 6.35
C LEU A 976 50.17 10.71 7.65
N GLU A 977 49.29 10.25 8.53
CA GLU A 977 49.24 10.66 9.93
C GLU A 977 49.78 9.53 10.82
N ILE A 978 51.02 9.67 11.31
CA ILE A 978 51.63 8.66 12.18
C ILE A 978 50.96 8.71 13.58
N PRO A 979 50.38 7.59 14.06
CA PRO A 979 49.81 7.54 15.41
C PRO A 979 50.84 7.91 16.49
N PRO A 980 50.47 8.67 17.53
CA PRO A 980 51.40 9.09 18.59
C PRO A 980 52.15 7.91 19.25
N ARG A 981 51.50 6.74 19.36
CA ARG A 981 52.05 5.52 19.97
C ARG A 981 53.20 4.87 19.18
N LEU A 982 53.30 5.21 17.90
CA LEU A 982 54.29 4.70 16.95
C LEU A 982 55.38 5.74 16.65
N ARG A 983 55.20 6.99 17.09
CA ARG A 983 56.19 8.05 16.93
C ARG A 983 57.47 7.67 17.69
N ASN A 984 58.63 7.78 17.04
CA ASN A 984 59.97 7.46 17.59
C ASN A 984 60.25 5.98 17.92
N LYS A 985 59.50 5.03 17.34
CA LYS A 985 59.78 3.57 17.44
C LYS A 985 60.18 2.99 16.06
N PRO A 986 61.06 1.99 16.00
CA PRO A 986 61.33 1.27 14.75
C PRO A 986 60.12 0.39 14.41
N VAL A 987 59.28 0.85 13.48
CA VAL A 987 58.06 0.13 13.04
C VAL A 987 58.30 -0.47 11.66
N PRO A 988 57.98 -1.76 11.43
CA PRO A 988 58.10 -2.39 10.11
C PRO A 988 57.31 -1.66 9.02
N ASP A 989 57.88 -1.56 7.82
CA ASP A 989 57.28 -0.86 6.67
C ASP A 989 55.88 -1.37 6.31
N GLN A 990 55.61 -2.66 6.54
CA GLN A 990 54.32 -3.29 6.26
C GLN A 990 53.18 -2.73 7.15
N ILE A 991 53.50 -2.24 8.35
CA ILE A 991 52.56 -1.56 9.23
C ILE A 991 52.46 -0.08 8.84
N ILE A 992 53.59 0.58 8.58
CA ILE A 992 53.61 2.00 8.21
C ILE A 992 52.87 2.23 6.88
N ASN A 993 53.09 1.39 5.86
CA ASN A 993 52.45 1.51 4.55
C ASN A 993 50.93 1.34 4.61
N PHE A 994 50.43 0.56 5.58
CA PHE A 994 49.00 0.47 5.83
C PHE A 994 48.43 1.81 6.35
N TYR A 995 49.09 2.46 7.30
CA TYR A 995 48.71 3.79 7.81
C TYR A 995 48.93 4.93 6.82
N LYS A 996 49.85 4.78 5.86
CA LYS A 996 49.99 5.72 4.74
C LYS A 996 48.72 5.77 3.88
N SER A 997 47.97 4.68 3.85
CA SER A 997 46.85 4.49 2.92
C SER A 997 45.50 4.30 3.62
N ASN A 998 45.46 4.30 4.96
CA ASN A 998 44.26 4.09 5.77
C ASN A 998 44.36 4.92 7.05
N TYR A 999 43.21 5.29 7.64
CA TYR A 999 43.07 6.22 8.77
C TYR A 999 43.52 7.64 8.45
N VAL A 1000 43.30 8.03 7.20
CA VAL A 1000 43.73 9.30 6.63
C VAL A 1000 42.54 10.25 6.58
N GLN A 1001 42.79 11.50 6.94
CA GLN A 1001 41.81 12.59 6.86
C GLN A 1001 42.22 13.63 5.82
N ARG A 1002 43.50 13.62 5.43
CA ARG A 1002 44.12 14.62 4.58
C ARG A 1002 44.52 13.99 3.26
N PHE A 1003 44.23 14.70 2.19
CA PHE A 1003 44.53 14.28 0.83
C PHE A 1003 45.19 15.42 0.08
N GLN A 1004 46.16 15.10 -0.77
CA GLN A 1004 46.87 16.07 -1.59
C GLN A 1004 46.67 15.76 -3.06
N TYR A 1005 46.30 16.80 -3.81
CA TYR A 1005 46.34 16.80 -5.26
C TYR A 1005 47.47 17.72 -5.70
N SER A 1006 48.37 17.23 -6.55
CA SER A 1006 49.47 18.01 -7.08
C SER A 1006 49.28 18.15 -8.59
N ARG A 1007 49.08 19.38 -9.06
CA ARG A 1007 48.91 19.71 -10.48
C ARG A 1007 50.12 20.48 -10.99
N PRO A 1008 50.76 20.05 -12.08
CA PRO A 1008 51.78 20.86 -12.73
C PRO A 1008 51.15 22.07 -13.43
N VAL A 1009 51.71 23.26 -13.20
CA VAL A 1009 51.28 24.53 -13.80
C VAL A 1009 52.51 25.21 -14.38
N ARG A 1010 52.44 25.61 -15.66
CA ARG A 1010 53.48 26.43 -16.29
C ARG A 1010 53.08 27.89 -16.17
N ARG A 1011 53.87 28.70 -15.45
CA ARG A 1011 53.67 30.17 -15.35
C ARG A 1011 54.87 30.87 -16.00
N GLY A 1012 54.65 31.58 -17.10
CA GLY A 1012 55.68 32.36 -17.83
C GLY A 1012 56.08 31.80 -19.21
N LYS A 1013 57.04 32.45 -19.88
CA LYS A 1013 57.66 31.99 -21.14
C LYS A 1013 58.52 30.75 -20.90
N VAL A 1014 58.31 29.70 -21.69
CA VAL A 1014 58.97 28.39 -21.55
C VAL A 1014 60.35 28.45 -22.23
N ASP A 1015 61.40 28.07 -21.50
CA ASP A 1015 62.75 27.89 -22.03
C ASP A 1015 62.87 26.44 -22.56
N PRO A 1016 63.19 26.21 -23.85
CA PRO A 1016 63.20 24.87 -24.45
C PRO A 1016 64.17 23.87 -23.80
N ASP A 1017 65.26 24.35 -23.20
CA ASP A 1017 66.31 23.52 -22.60
C ASP A 1017 66.09 23.24 -21.09
N ASN A 1018 65.01 23.76 -20.49
CA ASN A 1018 64.78 23.65 -19.05
C ASN A 1018 63.35 23.17 -18.71
N GLU A 1019 63.16 21.85 -18.70
CA GLU A 1019 61.91 21.18 -18.29
C GLU A 1019 61.50 21.48 -16.83
N PHE A 1020 62.41 22.06 -16.02
CA PHE A 1020 62.18 22.37 -14.61
C PHE A 1020 61.48 23.72 -14.36
N SER A 1021 61.09 24.48 -15.39
CA SER A 1021 60.24 25.68 -15.29
C SER A 1021 58.75 25.37 -14.97
N MET A 1022 58.50 24.21 -14.35
CA MET A 1022 57.19 23.67 -14.03
C MET A 1022 56.87 23.89 -12.54
N TRP A 1023 55.84 24.67 -12.25
CA TRP A 1023 55.34 24.85 -10.90
C TRP A 1023 54.44 23.67 -10.54
N ILE A 1024 54.37 23.30 -9.26
CA ILE A 1024 53.39 22.34 -8.77
C ILE A 1024 52.43 23.08 -7.85
N GLU A 1025 51.19 23.22 -8.29
CA GLU A 1025 50.09 23.68 -7.47
C GLU A 1025 49.58 22.49 -6.64
N ARG A 1026 49.67 22.59 -5.31
CA ARG A 1026 49.26 21.52 -4.39
C ARG A 1026 48.04 21.94 -3.59
N THR A 1027 46.93 21.25 -3.82
CA THR A 1027 45.68 21.44 -3.07
C THR A 1027 45.57 20.36 -2.00
N THR A 1028 45.39 20.77 -0.75
CA THR A 1028 45.12 19.85 0.37
C THR A 1028 43.63 19.83 0.66
N PHE A 1029 43.04 18.64 0.67
CA PHE A 1029 41.65 18.40 1.06
C PHE A 1029 41.62 17.77 2.45
N ILE A 1030 40.73 18.24 3.32
CA ILE A 1030 40.51 17.68 4.66
C ILE A 1030 39.08 17.17 4.72
N THR A 1031 38.91 15.86 4.97
CA THR A 1031 37.58 15.26 5.13
C THR A 1031 37.03 15.45 6.54
N ALA A 1032 35.71 15.50 6.68
CA ALA A 1032 35.05 15.63 7.99
C ALA A 1032 35.41 14.48 8.97
N TYR A 1033 35.58 13.26 8.45
CA TYR A 1033 35.98 12.08 9.22
C TYR A 1033 37.16 11.35 8.58
N LYS A 1034 37.84 10.50 9.36
CA LYS A 1034 38.92 9.64 8.86
C LYS A 1034 38.38 8.56 7.93
N LEU A 1035 39.13 8.21 6.89
CA LEU A 1035 38.83 7.10 5.98
C LEU A 1035 39.77 5.92 6.25
N PRO A 1036 39.27 4.70 6.47
CA PRO A 1036 37.85 4.32 6.46
C PRO A 1036 37.06 4.80 7.68
N GLY A 1037 35.77 5.06 7.49
CA GLY A 1037 34.82 5.54 8.51
C GLY A 1037 33.41 4.98 8.29
N ILE A 1038 32.38 5.72 8.69
CA ILE A 1038 30.96 5.31 8.48
C ILE A 1038 30.53 5.31 7.00
N LEU A 1039 31.19 6.08 6.15
CA LEU A 1039 30.99 6.04 4.70
C LEU A 1039 32.33 5.90 4.02
N ARG A 1040 32.28 5.51 2.74
CA ARG A 1040 33.44 5.49 1.86
C ARG A 1040 33.82 6.89 1.35
N TRP A 1041 32.99 7.90 1.59
CA TRP A 1041 33.26 9.27 1.18
C TRP A 1041 32.81 10.29 2.20
N PHE A 1042 33.49 11.44 2.20
CA PHE A 1042 33.19 12.55 3.08
C PHE A 1042 33.42 13.88 2.37
N GLU A 1043 32.64 14.89 2.75
CA GLU A 1043 32.77 16.27 2.28
C GLU A 1043 34.13 16.85 2.70
N THR A 1044 34.72 17.64 1.81
CA THR A 1044 35.99 18.31 2.04
C THR A 1044 35.79 19.75 2.47
N THR A 1045 36.52 20.17 3.49
CA THR A 1045 36.79 21.58 3.73
C THR A 1045 38.13 21.93 3.10
N VAL A 1046 38.16 23.00 2.32
CA VAL A 1046 39.39 23.57 1.78
C VAL A 1046 39.44 25.00 2.28
N SER A 1047 40.03 25.22 3.46
CA SER A 1047 40.43 26.56 3.89
C SER A 1047 41.91 26.74 3.54
N PRO A 1048 42.23 27.58 2.54
CA PRO A 1048 43.63 27.87 2.20
C PRO A 1048 44.42 28.45 3.39
N LEU A 1049 43.74 29.21 4.27
CA LEU A 1049 44.33 29.80 5.47
C LEU A 1049 44.65 28.75 6.55
N GLU A 1050 43.72 27.83 6.85
CA GLU A 1050 43.98 26.75 7.82
C GLU A 1050 45.09 25.81 7.35
N ASN A 1051 45.15 25.53 6.04
CA ASN A 1051 46.23 24.76 5.44
C ASN A 1051 47.59 25.48 5.57
N ALA A 1052 47.63 26.80 5.44
CA ALA A 1052 48.84 27.60 5.65
C ALA A 1052 49.31 27.55 7.11
N ILE A 1053 48.40 27.71 8.07
CA ILE A 1053 48.66 27.61 9.52
C ILE A 1053 49.28 26.27 9.85
N GLU A 1054 48.68 25.20 9.36
CA GLU A 1054 49.17 23.87 9.68
C GLU A 1054 50.49 23.54 8.98
N THR A 1055 50.64 23.93 7.71
CA THR A 1055 51.91 23.73 6.99
C THR A 1055 53.05 24.41 7.73
N MET A 1056 52.82 25.63 8.25
CA MET A 1056 53.79 26.34 9.07
C MET A 1056 54.06 25.63 10.40
N GLY A 1057 53.02 25.17 11.09
CA GLY A 1057 53.15 24.40 12.33
C GLY A 1057 53.96 23.11 12.15
N GLN A 1058 53.70 22.34 11.08
CA GLN A 1058 54.42 21.10 10.78
C GLN A 1058 55.87 21.34 10.37
N THR A 1059 56.17 22.43 9.66
CA THR A 1059 57.57 22.78 9.33
C THR A 1059 58.34 23.14 10.60
N ASN A 1060 57.73 23.90 11.52
CA ASN A 1060 58.33 24.22 12.82
C ASN A 1060 58.58 22.97 13.68
N GLU A 1061 57.61 22.05 13.76
CA GLU A 1061 57.79 20.75 14.44
C GLU A 1061 58.92 19.92 13.80
N LYS A 1062 59.04 19.91 12.46
CA LYS A 1062 60.12 19.21 11.75
C LYS A 1062 61.49 19.80 12.08
N ILE A 1063 61.63 21.13 12.07
CA ILE A 1063 62.87 21.81 12.47
C ILE A 1063 63.23 21.41 13.90
N LEU A 1064 62.28 21.51 14.84
CA LEU A 1064 62.51 21.16 16.24
C LEU A 1064 62.90 19.70 16.43
N THR A 1065 62.20 18.77 15.77
CA THR A 1065 62.50 17.33 15.83
C THR A 1065 63.90 17.04 15.30
N MET A 1066 64.28 17.68 14.19
CA MET A 1066 65.60 17.47 13.60
C MET A 1066 66.70 18.08 14.47
N ILE A 1067 66.49 19.27 15.05
CA ILE A 1067 67.40 19.85 16.04
C ILE A 1067 67.61 18.88 17.20
N ASN A 1068 66.53 18.31 17.76
CA ASN A 1068 66.63 17.37 18.87
C ASN A 1068 67.37 16.08 18.47
N GLN A 1069 67.12 15.53 17.28
CA GLN A 1069 67.81 14.33 16.78
C GLN A 1069 69.32 14.57 16.64
N TYR A 1070 69.70 15.67 16.00
CA TYR A 1070 71.12 16.02 15.87
C TYR A 1070 71.72 16.35 17.24
N GLN A 1071 71.01 17.03 18.14
CA GLN A 1071 71.51 17.26 19.51
C GLN A 1071 71.76 15.98 20.31
N CYS A 1072 71.00 14.90 20.07
CA CYS A 1072 71.17 13.62 20.76
C CYS A 1072 72.21 12.70 20.11
N ASP A 1073 72.44 12.80 18.80
CA ASP A 1073 73.34 11.93 18.04
C ASP A 1073 74.32 12.76 17.19
N ASP A 1074 75.60 12.69 17.56
CA ASP A 1074 76.70 13.39 16.88
C ASP A 1074 77.16 12.67 15.59
N ALA A 1075 76.75 11.42 15.34
CA ALA A 1075 77.19 10.63 14.19
C ALA A 1075 76.34 10.84 12.92
N LEU A 1076 75.25 11.62 13.00
CA LEU A 1076 74.35 11.84 11.87
C LEU A 1076 74.99 12.72 10.77
N PRO A 1077 74.91 12.34 9.48
CA PRO A 1077 75.39 13.16 8.37
C PRO A 1077 74.70 14.54 8.35
N ILE A 1078 75.43 15.62 8.07
CA ILE A 1078 74.89 17.00 8.16
C ILE A 1078 73.92 17.36 7.02
N ASN A 1079 74.04 16.70 5.86
CA ASN A 1079 73.33 17.05 4.63
C ASN A 1079 71.79 17.18 4.77
N PRO A 1080 71.06 16.28 5.47
CA PRO A 1080 69.62 16.46 5.68
C PRO A 1080 69.28 17.76 6.44
N LEU A 1081 70.10 18.14 7.43
CA LEU A 1081 69.94 19.40 8.18
C LEU A 1081 70.25 20.61 7.29
N SER A 1082 71.30 20.52 6.48
CA SER A 1082 71.65 21.54 5.48
C SER A 1082 70.51 21.79 4.50
N MET A 1083 69.90 20.72 3.96
CA MET A 1083 68.80 20.81 3.00
C MET A 1083 67.53 21.41 3.62
N LEU A 1084 67.15 20.98 4.83
CA LEU A 1084 65.94 21.47 5.49
C LEU A 1084 66.06 22.96 5.85
N LEU A 1085 67.17 23.37 6.47
CA LEU A 1085 67.36 24.76 6.88
C LEU A 1085 67.43 25.69 5.67
N ASN A 1086 68.21 25.33 4.64
CA ASN A 1086 68.30 26.15 3.44
C ASN A 1086 66.97 26.27 2.69
N GLY A 1087 66.21 25.17 2.59
CA GLY A 1087 64.91 25.17 1.90
C GLY A 1087 63.85 26.07 2.55
N ILE A 1088 64.05 26.45 3.82
CA ILE A 1088 63.14 27.35 4.55
C ILE A 1088 63.69 28.78 4.57
N VAL A 1089 65.01 28.93 4.75
CA VAL A 1089 65.69 30.24 4.84
C VAL A 1089 65.80 30.92 3.46
N ASP A 1090 66.05 30.15 2.41
CA ASP A 1090 66.13 30.63 1.02
C ASP A 1090 65.19 29.83 0.10
N PRO A 1091 63.86 30.03 0.19
CA PRO A 1091 62.86 29.24 -0.52
C PRO A 1091 62.69 29.66 -1.99
N ALA A 1092 63.78 29.68 -2.77
CA ALA A 1092 63.82 30.21 -4.15
C ALA A 1092 62.82 29.55 -5.11
N VAL A 1093 62.47 28.27 -4.91
CA VAL A 1093 61.58 27.50 -5.79
C VAL A 1093 60.11 27.54 -5.34
N MET A 1094 59.86 27.48 -4.03
CA MET A 1094 58.48 27.37 -3.49
C MET A 1094 57.92 28.69 -2.96
N GLY A 1095 58.72 29.76 -2.86
CA GLY A 1095 58.29 31.10 -2.47
C GLY A 1095 58.01 31.30 -0.97
N GLY A 1096 58.21 30.27 -0.14
CA GLY A 1096 58.14 30.33 1.32
C GLY A 1096 56.83 30.90 1.88
N PHE A 1097 56.91 31.46 3.08
CA PHE A 1097 55.75 32.08 3.74
C PHE A 1097 55.32 33.41 3.10
N ALA A 1098 56.17 34.03 2.27
CA ALA A 1098 55.82 35.25 1.53
C ALA A 1098 54.60 35.07 0.60
N LYS A 1099 54.31 33.83 0.19
CA LYS A 1099 53.06 33.49 -0.49
C LYS A 1099 51.82 33.61 0.41
N TYR A 1100 51.94 33.27 1.69
CA TYR A 1100 50.86 33.43 2.66
C TYR A 1100 50.58 34.91 2.95
N GLU A 1101 51.64 35.73 3.02
CA GLU A 1101 51.50 37.19 3.18
C GLU A 1101 50.69 37.82 2.04
N LYS A 1102 51.05 37.48 0.79
CA LYS A 1102 50.36 38.00 -0.40
C LYS A 1102 48.94 37.46 -0.59
N ALA A 1103 48.59 36.34 0.04
CA ALA A 1103 47.30 35.69 -0.12
C ALA A 1103 46.30 36.06 0.99
N PHE A 1104 46.77 36.16 2.25
CA PHE A 1104 45.89 36.27 3.41
C PHE A 1104 46.07 37.56 4.23
N PHE A 1105 47.18 38.28 4.03
CA PHE A 1105 47.46 39.53 4.77
C PHE A 1105 47.18 40.78 3.93
N THR A 1106 46.34 40.66 2.89
CA THR A 1106 45.82 41.81 2.14
C THR A 1106 44.61 42.42 2.84
N GLU A 1107 44.44 43.74 2.72
CA GLU A 1107 43.29 44.45 3.29
C GLU A 1107 41.95 43.95 2.72
N GLU A 1108 41.93 43.54 1.45
CA GLU A 1108 40.76 42.95 0.79
C GLU A 1108 40.30 41.65 1.48
N TYR A 1109 41.22 40.72 1.75
CA TYR A 1109 40.90 39.45 2.40
C TYR A 1109 40.40 39.64 3.85
N MET A 1110 40.99 40.60 4.57
CA MET A 1110 40.61 40.90 5.96
C MET A 1110 39.22 41.55 6.08
N HIS A 1111 38.76 42.24 5.03
CA HIS A 1111 37.43 42.82 4.97
C HIS A 1111 36.36 41.81 4.54
N GLU A 1112 36.68 40.88 3.63
CA GLU A 1112 35.71 39.86 3.17
C GLU A 1112 35.51 38.72 4.20
N HIS A 1113 36.52 38.41 5.01
CA HIS A 1113 36.52 37.26 5.94
C HIS A 1113 36.77 37.65 7.41
N HIS A 1114 35.87 38.43 8.00
CA HIS A 1114 36.00 38.90 9.39
C HIS A 1114 36.09 37.79 10.45
N GLU A 1115 35.50 36.62 10.17
CA GLU A 1115 35.49 35.44 11.04
C GLU A 1115 36.85 34.73 11.17
N ASP A 1116 37.78 34.95 10.25
CA ASP A 1116 39.09 34.30 10.21
C ASP A 1116 40.20 35.09 10.96
N ARG A 1117 39.84 36.17 11.66
CA ARG A 1117 40.78 37.08 12.34
C ARG A 1117 41.71 36.36 13.33
N ASP A 1118 41.17 35.45 14.13
CA ASP A 1118 41.95 34.68 15.11
C ASP A 1118 42.93 33.70 14.43
N LYS A 1119 42.53 33.14 13.28
CA LYS A 1119 43.36 32.24 12.48
C LYS A 1119 44.51 32.99 11.81
N LEU A 1120 44.25 34.20 11.31
CA LEU A 1120 45.30 35.08 10.77
C LEU A 1120 46.34 35.44 11.83
N MET A 1121 45.91 35.75 13.06
CA MET A 1121 46.84 35.97 14.17
C MET A 1121 47.69 34.74 14.47
N ARG A 1122 47.08 33.55 14.50
CA ARG A 1122 47.79 32.29 14.72
C ARG A 1122 48.82 31.98 13.62
N LEU A 1123 48.53 32.31 12.36
CA LEU A 1123 49.49 32.15 11.27
C LEU A 1123 50.70 33.07 11.45
N LYS A 1124 50.47 34.35 11.79
CA LYS A 1124 51.52 35.32 12.08
C LYS A 1124 52.41 34.85 13.23
N ASP A 1125 51.81 34.32 14.30
CA ASP A 1125 52.54 33.76 15.44
C ASP A 1125 53.43 32.58 15.07
N LEU A 1126 52.96 31.67 14.22
CA LEU A 1126 53.76 30.53 13.77
C LEU A 1126 54.95 30.94 12.89
N ILE A 1127 54.79 31.97 12.06
CA ILE A 1127 55.90 32.56 11.28
C ILE A 1127 56.95 33.16 12.24
N ALA A 1128 56.51 33.90 13.27
CA ALA A 1128 57.41 34.46 14.27
C ALA A 1128 58.15 33.37 15.07
N TRP A 1129 57.46 32.30 15.47
CA TRP A 1129 58.06 31.16 16.19
C TRP A 1129 59.04 30.32 15.36
N GLN A 1130 58.98 30.38 14.03
CA GLN A 1130 59.91 29.68 13.15
C GLN A 1130 61.34 30.25 13.26
N ILE A 1131 61.47 31.55 13.50
CA ILE A 1131 62.76 32.26 13.53
C ILE A 1131 63.71 31.76 14.64
N PRO A 1132 63.31 31.67 15.93
CA PRO A 1132 64.21 31.18 16.95
C PRO A 1132 64.56 29.68 16.77
N LEU A 1133 63.64 28.88 16.20
CA LEU A 1133 63.91 27.49 15.84
C LEU A 1133 64.97 27.38 14.74
N LEU A 1134 64.85 28.16 13.66
CA LEU A 1134 65.85 28.24 12.61
C LEU A 1134 67.19 28.74 13.15
N GLY A 1135 67.19 29.74 14.04
CA GLY A 1135 68.41 30.24 14.68
C GLY A 1135 69.15 29.15 15.47
N ARG A 1136 68.43 28.34 16.25
CA ARG A 1136 69.00 27.18 16.98
C ARG A 1136 69.50 26.10 16.01
N GLY A 1137 68.77 25.83 14.93
CA GLY A 1137 69.17 24.87 13.91
C GLY A 1137 70.40 25.28 13.12
N ILE A 1138 70.50 26.55 12.72
CA ILE A 1138 71.66 27.13 12.02
C ILE A 1138 72.88 27.17 12.94
N SER A 1139 72.71 27.55 14.22
CA SER A 1139 73.79 27.48 15.20
C SER A 1139 74.31 26.04 15.38
N LEU A 1140 73.41 25.05 15.45
CA LEU A 1140 73.79 23.63 15.52
C LEU A 1140 74.50 23.16 14.24
N HIS A 1141 74.02 23.60 13.08
CA HIS A 1141 74.64 23.31 11.78
C HIS A 1141 76.06 23.89 11.68
N GLY A 1142 76.26 25.14 12.11
CA GLY A 1142 77.57 25.79 12.09
C GLY A 1142 78.62 25.08 12.95
N LYS A 1143 78.21 24.43 14.03
CA LYS A 1143 79.10 23.61 14.88
C LYS A 1143 79.55 22.30 14.22
N ARG A 1144 78.86 21.83 13.18
CA ARG A 1144 79.03 20.48 12.60
C ARG A 1144 79.35 20.45 11.11
N VAL A 1145 79.27 21.60 10.44
CA VAL A 1145 79.49 21.69 8.99
C VAL A 1145 80.95 21.40 8.63
N THR A 1146 81.16 20.62 7.57
CA THR A 1146 82.49 20.38 7.00
C THR A 1146 83.03 21.65 6.34
N ASP A 1147 84.36 21.76 6.21
CA ASP A 1147 84.99 22.96 5.62
C ASP A 1147 84.51 23.24 4.19
N ASP A 1148 84.22 22.18 3.41
CA ASP A 1148 83.68 22.28 2.04
C ASP A 1148 82.29 22.95 1.98
N LEU A 1149 81.47 22.77 3.02
CA LEU A 1149 80.12 23.32 3.12
C LEU A 1149 80.07 24.61 3.95
N ARG A 1150 81.22 25.13 4.41
CA ARG A 1150 81.27 26.36 5.22
C ARG A 1150 80.82 27.61 4.46
N PRO A 1151 81.20 27.85 3.19
CA PRO A 1151 80.66 28.97 2.41
C PRO A 1151 79.14 28.90 2.23
N PHE A 1152 78.61 27.67 2.13
CA PHE A 1152 77.16 27.43 2.05
C PHE A 1152 76.47 27.77 3.37
N HIS A 1153 77.09 27.44 4.51
CA HIS A 1153 76.59 27.82 5.83
C HIS A 1153 76.60 29.34 6.04
N GLU A 1154 77.66 30.04 5.64
CA GLU A 1154 77.77 31.50 5.77
C GLU A 1154 76.68 32.20 4.97
N ARG A 1155 76.43 31.77 3.72
CA ARG A 1155 75.30 32.27 2.92
C ARG A 1155 73.95 32.00 3.59
N MET A 1156 73.75 30.81 4.15
CA MET A 1156 72.52 30.48 4.89
C MET A 1156 72.33 31.37 6.12
N GLU A 1157 73.41 31.68 6.84
CA GLU A 1157 73.38 32.57 8.00
C GLU A 1157 73.08 34.02 7.61
N GLU A 1158 73.62 34.52 6.49
CA GLU A 1158 73.29 35.84 5.93
C GLU A 1158 71.81 35.93 5.51
N CYS A 1159 71.32 34.94 4.77
CA CYS A 1159 69.91 34.86 4.39
C CYS A 1159 69.02 34.81 5.64
N PHE A 1160 69.42 34.06 6.67
CA PHE A 1160 68.70 34.02 7.93
C PHE A 1160 68.70 35.35 8.67
N LYS A 1161 69.82 36.09 8.69
CA LYS A 1161 69.89 37.44 9.29
C LYS A 1161 68.90 38.40 8.61
N GLN A 1162 68.81 38.35 7.28
CA GLN A 1162 67.86 39.16 6.52
C GLN A 1162 66.41 38.74 6.82
N LEU A 1163 66.14 37.43 6.83
CA LEU A 1163 64.82 36.86 7.10
C LEU A 1163 64.34 37.18 8.53
N LYS A 1164 65.21 37.00 9.51
CA LYS A 1164 64.99 37.33 10.92
C LYS A 1164 64.61 38.80 11.09
N LYS A 1165 65.38 39.71 10.48
CA LYS A 1165 65.10 41.16 10.53
C LYS A 1165 63.74 41.51 9.93
N LYS A 1166 63.33 40.85 8.82
CA LYS A 1166 62.01 41.06 8.21
C LYS A 1166 60.89 40.57 9.13
N VAL A 1167 60.98 39.33 9.60
CA VAL A 1167 59.92 38.69 10.40
C VAL A 1167 59.76 39.34 11.76
N GLU A 1168 60.86 39.69 12.44
CA GLU A 1168 60.81 40.37 13.75
C GLU A 1168 60.20 41.77 13.64
N LYS A 1169 60.43 42.47 12.52
CA LYS A 1169 59.83 43.79 12.25
C LYS A 1169 58.32 43.70 12.01
N GLU A 1170 57.86 42.70 11.26
CA GLU A 1170 56.46 42.59 10.84
C GLU A 1170 55.57 41.83 11.83
N TYR A 1171 56.11 40.83 12.54
CA TYR A 1171 55.34 39.91 13.41
C TYR A 1171 55.83 39.84 14.86
N GLY A 1172 56.90 40.58 15.20
CA GLY A 1172 57.47 40.64 16.55
C GLY A 1172 58.45 39.51 16.88
N VAL A 1173 59.12 39.62 18.02
CA VAL A 1173 60.15 38.68 18.49
C VAL A 1173 59.52 37.55 19.29
N ARG A 1174 60.09 36.34 19.16
CA ARG A 1174 59.79 35.15 19.97
C ARG A 1174 61.09 34.55 20.49
N GLU A 1175 61.10 34.12 21.75
CA GLU A 1175 62.27 33.52 22.40
C GLU A 1175 61.96 32.08 22.82
N LEU A 1176 62.92 31.17 22.59
CA LEU A 1176 62.80 29.78 23.04
C LEU A 1176 63.09 29.70 24.55
N PRO A 1177 62.35 28.90 25.33
CA PRO A 1177 62.69 28.65 26.73
C PRO A 1177 64.08 28.02 26.84
N ASP A 1178 64.91 28.57 27.74
CA ASP A 1178 66.26 28.11 27.96
C ASP A 1178 66.26 26.67 28.50
N THR A 1179 66.97 25.76 27.83
CA THR A 1179 66.95 24.32 28.12
C THR A 1179 68.32 23.79 28.58
N ASP A 1180 69.13 24.64 29.19
CA ASP A 1180 70.45 24.26 29.71
C ASP A 1180 70.47 23.75 31.18
N GLU A 1181 69.33 23.69 31.89
CA GLU A 1181 69.27 23.19 33.28
C GLU A 1181 68.89 21.71 33.47
N ARG A 1182 68.98 20.86 32.44
CA ARG A 1182 68.81 19.39 32.60
C ARG A 1182 70.06 18.61 32.20
N ARG A 1183 71.21 19.00 32.75
CA ARG A 1183 72.34 18.08 32.97
C ARG A 1183 72.35 17.61 34.42
N SER A 1184 71.55 16.60 34.73
CA SER A 1184 71.75 15.75 35.91
C SER A 1184 70.96 14.45 35.74
N THR A 1185 71.63 13.33 35.99
CA THR A 1185 71.15 11.92 35.98
C THR A 1185 70.98 11.23 34.62
N ARG A 1186 72.10 10.72 34.10
CA ARG A 1186 72.11 9.45 33.34
C ARG A 1186 71.87 8.29 34.32
N PRO A 1187 71.26 7.19 33.86
CA PRO A 1187 71.88 5.89 34.04
C PRO A 1187 72.30 5.30 32.69
N ARG A 1188 73.55 4.83 32.64
CA ARG A 1188 74.12 4.00 31.59
C ARG A 1188 73.30 2.71 31.44
N SER A 1189 72.92 2.35 30.22
CA SER A 1189 72.79 0.94 29.85
C SER A 1189 73.78 0.62 28.74
N MET A 1190 74.85 -0.10 29.13
CA MET A 1190 75.74 -0.75 28.20
C MET A 1190 75.00 -1.89 27.51
N LEU A 1191 74.97 -1.85 26.19
CA LEU A 1191 74.85 -3.03 25.34
C LEU A 1191 76.04 -3.96 25.64
N ARG A 1192 75.77 -5.14 26.21
CA ARG A 1192 76.59 -6.33 25.96
C ARG A 1192 75.78 -7.28 25.09
N SER A 1193 76.24 -7.38 23.85
CA SER A 1193 76.00 -8.50 22.94
C SER A 1193 76.38 -9.81 23.62
N VAL A 1194 75.45 -10.77 23.67
CA VAL A 1194 75.78 -12.21 23.54
C VAL A 1194 74.67 -12.85 22.70
N ARG A 1195 75.04 -13.23 21.48
CA ARG A 1195 74.39 -14.33 20.74
C ARG A 1195 74.59 -15.60 21.55
N GLN A 1196 73.54 -16.38 21.79
CA GLN A 1196 73.71 -17.83 21.88
C GLN A 1196 72.44 -18.58 21.49
N SER A 1197 72.66 -19.44 20.51
CA SER A 1197 71.78 -20.46 19.96
C SER A 1197 71.97 -21.77 20.73
N ILE A 1198 70.86 -22.51 20.89
CA ILE A 1198 70.72 -23.98 20.86
C ILE A 1198 71.16 -24.79 22.11
N CYS A 1199 70.29 -25.76 22.46
CA CYS A 1199 70.42 -26.92 23.38
C CYS A 1199 70.42 -26.59 24.89
N SER A 1200 69.83 -27.36 25.81
CA SER A 1200 69.12 -28.64 25.81
C SER A 1200 68.65 -28.95 27.24
N LEU A 1201 67.58 -29.74 27.39
CA LEU A 1201 67.30 -30.73 28.46
C LEU A 1201 67.14 -30.31 29.95
N ALA A 1202 65.94 -30.61 30.45
CA ALA A 1202 65.62 -31.44 31.63
C ALA A 1202 65.74 -30.89 33.07
N GLY A 1203 64.63 -31.08 33.82
CA GLY A 1203 64.54 -31.29 35.28
C GLY A 1203 64.75 -30.03 36.14
N SER A 1204 64.21 -29.88 37.34
CA SER A 1204 63.24 -30.59 38.17
C SER A 1204 62.86 -29.60 39.29
N GLU A 1205 61.73 -29.86 39.95
CA GLU A 1205 61.43 -29.51 41.36
C GLU A 1205 61.25 -28.05 41.80
N CYS A 1206 59.96 -27.72 41.99
CA CYS A 1206 59.28 -27.55 43.28
C CYS A 1206 60.00 -26.79 44.43
N GLY A 1207 59.32 -25.74 44.93
CA GLY A 1207 59.68 -25.10 46.19
C GLY A 1207 58.83 -23.87 46.52
N THR A 1208 57.56 -24.05 46.86
CA THR A 1208 56.80 -23.13 47.73
C THR A 1208 57.50 -23.00 49.09
N PRO A 1209 57.44 -21.87 49.84
CA PRO A 1209 56.25 -21.65 50.67
C PRO A 1209 55.88 -20.20 51.05
N THR A 1210 54.59 -20.10 51.43
CA THR A 1210 54.00 -19.30 52.53
C THR A 1210 53.94 -17.78 52.52
N LYS A 1211 52.66 -17.34 52.47
CA LYS A 1211 52.03 -16.11 52.95
C LYS A 1211 52.52 -15.64 54.33
N THR A 1212 52.47 -14.32 54.54
CA THR A 1212 51.73 -13.69 55.67
C THR A 1212 51.36 -12.25 55.31
N HIS A 1213 50.06 -11.94 55.33
CA HIS A 1213 49.52 -10.61 55.60
C HIS A 1213 49.61 -10.36 57.12
N PRO A 1214 49.61 -9.10 57.58
CA PRO A 1214 48.35 -8.56 58.10
C PRO A 1214 48.06 -7.10 57.72
N GLU A 1215 46.79 -6.82 57.95
CA GLU A 1215 45.95 -5.65 57.69
C GLU A 1215 46.36 -4.36 58.41
N ARG A 1216 46.10 -3.23 57.75
CA ARG A 1216 45.02 -2.32 58.17
C ARG A 1216 44.42 -1.60 56.97
#